data_AF-A0AAZ3P899-F1
#
_entry.id   AF-A0AAZ3P899-F1
#
_cell.length_a   1.000
_cell.length_b   1.000
_cell.length_c   1.000
_cell.angle_alpha   90.00
_cell.angle_beta   90.00
_cell.angle_gamma   90.00
#
_symmetry.space_group_name_H-M   'P 1'
#
loop_
_entity.id
_entity.type
_entity.pdbx_description
1 polymer ?
#
loop_
_entity_poly.entity_id
_entity_poly.type
_entity_poly.pdbx_seq_one_letter_code
_entity_poly.pdbx_strand_id
1 'polypeptide(L)'
;SLSLSLSLVLLCVSLQGINIVEPSNAETALVTNPGMYQLDIILKKGHNLAIRDRGGTSDPYVKFKIGGKEVFRSKTINKNLNPVWDEKVSLLVDSLREPLYVKVFDYDFGLQDDFMGSAYLYLESLEHQRNLDVTLDLEDPQYPDHDLGTLDLAVTLSPKEGDFREATMLLRRSWKRSNKLHSSMRLSDVHRKAQLWRGIVSISLIEARDLQPMDANGFSDPYVKFRLGHQKYKSKTIPKTLNPQWREQFDFHLYEEQGGFIDITVWDKDAGKKDDFMGRCSVDLSPLSKEHTHKLDVPLEEGEGMLVLLVTLTGAAAVSISDLSVNILDDPHERHQILQRYSVLRSFHNLKDVGMVQVKVIRAERLMAADVTGKSDPFCVVELSNDRLQTHTVYKNLNPEWNKVFTFNVKDIHSVLEVTVYDEDRDRSADFLGKVAIPLLNIQNGERKAYALKSKELTGPTKGVIFLEIDVIFNAVKAGLRTLIPIEQKYIEDEPRVSKQLLLQNFNRVRRCILFLINAGCYINSCFEWHSPQRSICAFLLFVLVVWNFELYMIPLALLLPLAWNYILVASGKDTRQDVVSDPERKGFINKLYAIQDVCISVQNALDEVASYGERIKNTFNWTVPFLSWLAIVALCVATVLIYYIPLRYIVLAWGVNKFTKKLRDPYNIDNNELLDFLSRVPSDIQVVQYRELKLDLSHSPNKRKKNNPG
;
A
#
# COMPACT_ATOMS: atom_id res chain seq x y z
N SER A 1 58.40 -15.02 -87.79
CA SER A 1 58.39 -14.02 -86.71
C SER A 1 56.97 -13.52 -86.53
N LEU A 2 56.39 -13.39 -85.34
CA LEU A 2 56.69 -13.84 -83.97
C LEU A 2 55.48 -13.34 -83.14
N SER A 3 54.68 -14.12 -82.38
CA SER A 3 54.59 -15.55 -82.05
C SER A 3 53.08 -15.94 -82.04
N LEU A 4 52.60 -17.14 -82.38
CA LEU A 4 52.79 -18.45 -81.71
C LEU A 4 52.47 -18.35 -80.19
N SER A 5 51.81 -19.29 -79.49
CA SER A 5 51.29 -20.65 -79.74
C SER A 5 50.57 -21.09 -78.44
N LEU A 6 49.59 -22.00 -78.32
CA LEU A 6 48.74 -22.89 -79.17
C LEU A 6 47.47 -23.19 -78.27
N SER A 7 46.36 -23.88 -78.61
CA SER A 7 45.95 -24.70 -79.76
C SER A 7 44.40 -24.83 -79.82
N LEU A 8 43.86 -25.06 -81.02
CA LEU A 8 42.63 -25.82 -81.36
C LEU A 8 41.31 -25.67 -80.54
N VAL A 9 40.40 -24.88 -81.14
CA VAL A 9 39.04 -25.39 -81.40
C VAL A 9 39.17 -26.51 -82.45
N LEU A 10 38.88 -27.76 -82.09
CA LEU A 10 38.79 -28.86 -83.05
C LEU A 10 37.70 -29.86 -82.63
N LEU A 11 36.95 -30.33 -83.63
CA LEU A 11 36.06 -31.50 -83.61
C LEU A 11 34.83 -31.42 -82.68
N CYS A 12 33.83 -30.72 -83.22
CA CYS A 12 32.45 -31.17 -83.16
C CYS A 12 32.33 -32.64 -83.65
N VAL A 13 31.38 -33.40 -83.09
CA VAL A 13 31.00 -34.80 -83.45
C VAL A 13 32.03 -35.89 -83.13
N SER A 14 31.85 -36.60 -82.00
CA SER A 14 31.50 -38.03 -81.96
C SER A 14 31.63 -38.64 -80.56
N LEU A 15 30.69 -39.52 -80.19
CA LEU A 15 30.76 -40.62 -79.19
C LEU A 15 31.49 -40.37 -77.86
N GLN A 16 30.73 -40.38 -76.75
CA GLN A 16 31.29 -40.71 -75.43
C GLN A 16 30.26 -41.41 -74.54
N GLY A 17 30.72 -42.44 -73.82
CA GLY A 17 29.99 -43.12 -72.77
C GLY A 17 30.95 -43.80 -71.80
N ILE A 18 30.37 -44.33 -70.72
CA ILE A 18 30.97 -45.25 -69.70
C ILE A 18 31.53 -44.58 -68.41
N ASN A 19 30.70 -44.74 -67.36
CA ASN A 19 30.96 -44.97 -65.92
C ASN A 19 31.55 -43.87 -65.00
N ILE A 20 30.87 -43.64 -63.86
CA ILE A 20 31.24 -44.12 -62.49
C ILE A 20 30.10 -43.76 -61.48
N VAL A 21 29.62 -44.76 -60.70
CA VAL A 21 29.26 -44.81 -59.23
C VAL A 21 28.92 -43.44 -58.54
N GLU A 22 27.83 -43.18 -57.77
CA GLU A 22 26.87 -43.98 -56.95
C GLU A 22 25.50 -43.24 -56.74
N PRO A 23 24.57 -43.57 -55.80
CA PRO A 23 23.13 -43.61 -56.12
C PRO A 23 22.30 -42.38 -55.71
N SER A 24 21.17 -42.18 -56.39
CA SER A 24 20.08 -41.34 -55.88
C SER A 24 19.37 -42.07 -54.75
N ASN A 25 19.41 -41.49 -53.54
CA ASN A 25 18.85 -42.10 -52.34
C ASN A 25 17.36 -42.45 -52.49
N ALA A 26 16.99 -43.63 -52.00
CA ALA A 26 15.60 -43.95 -51.70
C ALA A 26 15.02 -42.90 -50.74
N GLU A 27 13.72 -42.60 -50.88
CA GLU A 27 12.98 -41.82 -49.91
C GLU A 27 12.86 -42.59 -48.59
N THR A 28 13.89 -42.44 -47.75
CA THR A 28 13.82 -42.83 -46.35
C THR A 28 12.76 -41.96 -45.70
N ALA A 29 11.67 -42.57 -45.22
CA ALA A 29 10.62 -41.87 -44.49
C ALA A 29 11.26 -41.09 -43.33
N LEU A 30 11.21 -39.75 -43.44
CA LEU A 30 11.75 -38.87 -42.42
C LEU A 30 10.98 -39.08 -41.13
N VAL A 31 11.63 -39.71 -40.15
CA VAL A 31 11.13 -39.79 -38.77
C VAL A 31 11.06 -38.35 -38.25
N THR A 32 9.85 -37.79 -38.28
CA THR A 32 9.53 -36.49 -37.71
C THR A 32 9.72 -36.59 -36.20
N ASN A 33 10.85 -36.09 -35.70
CA ASN A 33 11.06 -35.90 -34.27
C ASN A 33 9.88 -35.11 -33.70
N PRO A 34 9.08 -35.68 -32.76
CA PRO A 34 8.03 -34.91 -32.11
C PRO A 34 8.73 -33.84 -31.25
N GLY A 35 8.64 -32.59 -31.68
CA GLY A 35 9.41 -31.47 -31.10
C GLY A 35 9.00 -31.06 -29.68
N MET A 36 8.27 -31.90 -28.95
CA MET A 36 7.88 -31.69 -27.57
C MET A 36 7.39 -33.00 -26.93
N TYR A 37 7.82 -33.24 -25.68
CA TYR A 37 7.42 -34.38 -24.86
C TYR A 37 6.71 -33.89 -23.59
N GLN A 38 5.79 -34.70 -23.07
CA GLN A 38 5.20 -34.53 -21.75
C GLN A 38 5.71 -35.63 -20.82
N LEU A 39 6.35 -35.20 -19.73
CA LEU A 39 6.95 -36.04 -18.70
C LEU A 39 6.08 -35.96 -17.44
N ASP A 40 5.30 -37.00 -17.17
CA ASP A 40 4.52 -37.15 -15.94
C ASP A 40 5.39 -37.90 -14.90
N ILE A 41 5.56 -37.33 -13.71
CA ILE A 41 6.33 -37.90 -12.59
C ILE A 41 5.40 -38.01 -11.37
N ILE A 42 5.43 -39.14 -10.69
CA ILE A 42 4.81 -39.37 -9.39
C ILE A 42 5.93 -39.62 -8.38
N LEU A 43 6.13 -38.69 -7.46
CA LEU A 43 7.02 -38.85 -6.31
C LEU A 43 6.30 -39.71 -5.27
N LYS A 44 6.67 -40.99 -5.15
CA LYS A 44 6.03 -41.92 -4.21
C LYS A 44 6.57 -41.69 -2.80
N LYS A 45 7.81 -42.13 -2.55
CA LYS A 45 8.40 -42.18 -1.20
C LYS A 45 9.93 -42.08 -1.22
N GLY A 46 10.51 -41.71 -0.08
CA GLY A 46 11.92 -41.89 0.22
C GLY A 46 12.11 -43.08 1.17
N HIS A 47 13.27 -43.71 1.12
CA HIS A 47 13.62 -44.83 2.00
C HIS A 47 15.01 -44.62 2.60
N ASN A 48 15.12 -44.79 3.92
CA ASN A 48 16.36 -44.66 4.69
C ASN A 48 17.14 -43.34 4.44
N LEU A 49 16.42 -42.21 4.37
CA LEU A 49 17.06 -40.91 4.10
C LEU A 49 18.04 -40.50 5.22
N ALA A 50 19.12 -39.81 4.82
CA ALA A 50 20.17 -39.36 5.74
C ALA A 50 19.66 -38.49 6.91
N ILE A 51 20.11 -38.78 8.13
CA ILE A 51 19.81 -37.94 9.31
C ILE A 51 20.73 -36.72 9.30
N ARG A 52 20.15 -35.51 9.40
CA ARG A 52 20.89 -34.26 9.66
C ARG A 52 20.59 -33.66 11.03
N ASP A 53 19.34 -33.78 11.45
CA ASP A 53 18.86 -33.30 12.74
C ASP A 53 19.45 -34.00 13.96
N ARG A 54 19.72 -33.23 15.03
CA ARG A 54 20.22 -33.76 16.32
C ARG A 54 19.24 -34.70 17.03
N GLY A 55 17.98 -34.73 16.61
CA GLY A 55 16.92 -35.58 17.15
C GLY A 55 16.90 -37.01 16.60
N GLY A 56 17.76 -37.36 15.62
CA GLY A 56 17.78 -38.69 15.00
C GLY A 56 16.72 -38.90 13.91
N THR A 57 15.99 -37.85 13.54
CA THR A 57 14.95 -37.84 12.50
C THR A 57 14.97 -36.50 11.77
N SER A 58 14.88 -36.51 10.45
CA SER A 58 14.86 -35.31 9.60
C SER A 58 13.44 -34.93 9.14
N ASP A 59 13.28 -33.70 8.65
CA ASP A 59 12.10 -33.11 8.01
C ASP A 59 12.28 -33.05 6.46
N PRO A 60 12.36 -34.17 5.71
CA PRO A 60 12.73 -34.16 4.30
C PRO A 60 11.71 -33.53 3.34
N TYR A 61 12.25 -32.89 2.30
CA TYR A 61 11.52 -32.53 1.08
C TYR A 61 12.41 -32.66 -0.17
N VAL A 62 11.78 -32.82 -1.35
CA VAL A 62 12.45 -33.05 -2.63
C VAL A 62 12.30 -31.86 -3.57
N LYS A 63 13.32 -31.59 -4.38
CA LYS A 63 13.35 -30.62 -5.49
C LYS A 63 13.77 -31.32 -6.78
N PHE A 64 13.07 -31.04 -7.88
CA PHE A 64 13.47 -31.47 -9.22
C PHE A 64 13.99 -30.30 -10.05
N LYS A 65 15.01 -30.54 -10.88
CA LYS A 65 15.61 -29.54 -11.80
C LYS A 65 15.81 -30.12 -13.20
N ILE A 66 15.61 -29.31 -14.23
CA ILE A 66 15.94 -29.61 -15.64
C ILE A 66 16.61 -28.34 -16.20
N GLY A 67 17.68 -28.48 -16.99
CA GLY A 67 18.41 -27.33 -17.56
C GLY A 67 18.98 -26.36 -16.49
N GLY A 68 19.31 -26.88 -15.31
CA GLY A 68 19.71 -26.08 -14.13
C GLY A 68 18.58 -25.29 -13.46
N LYS A 69 17.38 -25.24 -14.06
CA LYS A 69 16.19 -24.58 -13.50
C LYS A 69 15.40 -25.57 -12.65
N GLU A 70 14.95 -25.13 -11.47
CA GLU A 70 14.10 -25.94 -10.60
C GLU A 70 12.64 -25.90 -11.11
N VAL A 71 12.02 -27.07 -11.20
CA VAL A 71 10.72 -27.31 -11.88
C VAL A 71 9.64 -27.85 -10.94
N PHE A 72 10.00 -28.29 -9.74
CA PHE A 72 9.10 -28.81 -8.71
C PHE A 72 9.77 -28.80 -7.34
N ARG A 73 9.00 -28.58 -6.27
CA ARG A 73 9.36 -28.83 -4.87
C ARG A 73 8.18 -29.53 -4.17
N SER A 74 8.43 -30.63 -3.47
CA SER A 74 7.41 -31.35 -2.68
C SER A 74 7.08 -30.64 -1.37
N LYS A 75 6.04 -31.11 -0.67
CA LYS A 75 5.87 -30.82 0.76
C LYS A 75 7.05 -31.33 1.60
N THR A 76 7.28 -30.65 2.71
CA THR A 76 8.07 -31.14 3.84
C THR A 76 7.25 -32.15 4.63
N ILE A 77 7.86 -33.27 5.02
CA ILE A 77 7.25 -34.27 5.91
C ILE A 77 8.11 -34.35 7.16
N ASN A 78 7.55 -33.97 8.30
CA ASN A 78 8.33 -33.78 9.51
C ASN A 78 8.71 -35.10 10.19
N LYS A 79 9.93 -35.17 10.73
CA LYS A 79 10.51 -36.21 11.58
C LYS A 79 10.34 -37.64 11.04
N ASN A 80 10.62 -37.82 9.75
CA ASN A 80 10.45 -39.09 9.07
C ASN A 80 11.52 -39.35 7.99
N LEU A 81 12.37 -40.36 8.21
CA LEU A 81 13.40 -40.81 7.26
C LEU A 81 12.85 -41.72 6.14
N ASN A 82 11.58 -42.10 6.22
CA ASN A 82 10.85 -42.87 5.21
C ASN A 82 9.56 -42.10 4.78
N PRO A 83 9.71 -40.87 4.25
CA PRO A 83 8.58 -40.03 3.86
C PRO A 83 7.79 -40.63 2.69
N VAL A 84 6.46 -40.50 2.72
CA VAL A 84 5.57 -40.83 1.60
C VAL A 84 4.87 -39.55 1.16
N TRP A 85 5.17 -39.07 -0.04
CA TRP A 85 4.63 -37.82 -0.57
C TRP A 85 3.40 -38.04 -1.45
N ASP A 86 3.42 -39.08 -2.29
CA ASP A 86 2.43 -39.36 -3.34
C ASP A 86 2.03 -38.12 -4.17
N GLU A 87 3.03 -37.29 -4.52
CA GLU A 87 2.83 -36.06 -5.28
C GLU A 87 3.05 -36.27 -6.78
N LYS A 88 2.04 -35.92 -7.60
CA LYS A 88 2.12 -35.98 -9.07
C LYS A 88 2.43 -34.61 -9.68
N VAL A 89 3.39 -34.57 -10.59
CA VAL A 89 3.76 -33.41 -11.41
C VAL A 89 3.80 -33.78 -12.90
N SER A 90 3.37 -32.86 -13.78
CA SER A 90 3.40 -33.02 -15.24
C SER A 90 4.22 -31.89 -15.86
N LEU A 91 5.34 -32.24 -16.48
CA LEU A 91 6.30 -31.31 -17.08
C LEU A 91 6.24 -31.39 -18.61
N LEU A 92 6.48 -30.26 -19.30
CA LEU A 92 6.72 -30.25 -20.74
C LEU A 92 8.21 -30.05 -20.99
N VAL A 93 8.78 -30.94 -21.80
CA VAL A 93 10.21 -31.01 -22.12
C VAL A 93 10.37 -30.83 -23.63
N ASP A 94 11.22 -29.89 -24.03
CA ASP A 94 11.55 -29.56 -25.42
C ASP A 94 12.75 -30.37 -25.96
N SER A 95 13.64 -30.83 -25.08
CA SER A 95 14.79 -31.68 -25.41
C SER A 95 15.02 -32.77 -24.37
N LEU A 96 15.09 -34.04 -24.79
CA LEU A 96 15.38 -35.17 -23.90
C LEU A 96 16.85 -35.23 -23.41
N ARG A 97 17.74 -34.42 -24.00
CA ARG A 97 19.19 -34.41 -23.68
C ARG A 97 19.52 -33.91 -22.28
N GLU A 98 18.61 -33.19 -21.63
CA GLU A 98 18.83 -32.67 -20.28
C GLU A 98 18.28 -33.65 -19.23
N PRO A 99 19.11 -34.19 -18.33
CA PRO A 99 18.64 -35.08 -17.28
C PRO A 99 17.80 -34.32 -16.24
N LEU A 100 16.82 -35.01 -15.67
CA LEU A 100 16.11 -34.59 -14.48
C LEU A 100 17.04 -34.76 -13.27
N TYR A 101 17.50 -33.66 -12.70
CA TYR A 101 18.34 -33.64 -11.51
C TYR A 101 17.49 -33.47 -10.25
N VAL A 102 17.52 -34.49 -9.39
CA VAL A 102 16.73 -34.59 -8.16
C VAL A 102 17.62 -34.23 -6.97
N LYS A 103 17.09 -33.47 -6.01
CA LYS A 103 17.75 -33.15 -4.73
C LYS A 103 16.81 -33.34 -3.55
N VAL A 104 17.33 -33.86 -2.44
CA VAL A 104 16.62 -33.98 -1.17
C VAL A 104 17.29 -33.07 -0.13
N PHE A 105 16.47 -32.43 0.71
CA PHE A 105 16.90 -31.47 1.73
C PHE A 105 16.11 -31.67 3.02
N ASP A 106 16.76 -31.39 4.15
CA ASP A 106 16.16 -31.30 5.46
C ASP A 106 15.63 -29.86 5.67
N TYR A 107 14.59 -29.68 6.49
CA TYR A 107 13.94 -28.38 6.67
C TYR A 107 14.19 -27.75 8.03
N ASP A 108 15.22 -26.91 8.11
CA ASP A 108 15.58 -26.18 9.32
C ASP A 108 14.83 -24.85 9.49
N PHE A 109 14.07 -24.71 10.59
CA PHE A 109 13.41 -23.45 10.91
C PHE A 109 14.42 -22.39 11.37
N GLY A 110 14.69 -21.40 10.51
CA GLY A 110 15.49 -20.21 10.86
C GLY A 110 17.00 -20.37 10.68
N LEU A 111 17.44 -21.50 10.13
CA LEU A 111 18.79 -21.71 9.59
C LEU A 111 18.70 -21.94 8.07
N GLN A 112 19.72 -22.53 7.47
CA GLN A 112 19.73 -22.92 6.06
C GLN A 112 19.48 -24.43 5.96
N ASP A 113 18.44 -24.83 5.23
CA ASP A 113 18.08 -26.21 4.90
C ASP A 113 19.30 -27.10 4.58
N ASP A 114 19.56 -28.12 5.40
CA ASP A 114 20.67 -29.07 5.20
C ASP A 114 20.47 -29.98 3.98
N PHE A 115 21.56 -30.31 3.27
CA PHE A 115 21.50 -31.14 2.06
C PHE A 115 21.51 -32.64 2.42
N MET A 116 20.53 -33.40 1.92
CA MET A 116 20.41 -34.84 2.23
C MET A 116 20.92 -35.75 1.12
N GLY A 117 20.95 -35.30 -0.14
CA GLY A 117 21.48 -36.09 -1.27
C GLY A 117 20.89 -35.67 -2.64
N SER A 118 21.43 -36.22 -3.72
CA SER A 118 20.97 -35.93 -5.08
C SER A 118 21.16 -37.06 -6.08
N ALA A 119 20.34 -37.11 -7.13
CA ALA A 119 20.39 -38.14 -8.15
C ALA A 119 20.06 -37.58 -9.55
N TYR A 120 20.54 -38.23 -10.60
CA TYR A 120 20.24 -37.87 -11.99
C TYR A 120 19.41 -38.95 -12.67
N LEU A 121 18.29 -38.54 -13.29
CA LEU A 121 17.49 -39.38 -14.17
C LEU A 121 17.60 -38.87 -15.62
N TYR A 122 18.28 -39.65 -16.46
CA TYR A 122 18.42 -39.34 -17.89
C TYR A 122 17.11 -39.62 -18.63
N LEU A 123 16.54 -38.62 -19.29
CA LEU A 123 15.24 -38.76 -19.96
C LEU A 123 15.33 -39.58 -21.26
N GLU A 124 16.52 -39.71 -21.83
CA GLU A 124 16.80 -40.52 -23.03
C GLU A 124 16.68 -42.04 -22.79
N SER A 125 16.77 -42.51 -21.54
CA SER A 125 16.64 -43.95 -21.20
C SER A 125 15.19 -44.38 -20.90
N LEU A 126 14.22 -43.47 -20.99
CA LEU A 126 12.81 -43.75 -20.72
C LEU A 126 12.08 -44.27 -21.97
N GLU A 127 11.36 -45.38 -21.82
CA GLU A 127 10.47 -45.88 -22.88
C GLU A 127 9.25 -44.96 -23.07
N HIS A 128 8.92 -44.67 -24.33
CA HIS A 128 7.80 -43.80 -24.68
C HIS A 128 6.45 -44.48 -24.39
N GLN A 129 5.50 -43.70 -23.87
CA GLN A 129 4.12 -44.06 -23.51
C GLN A 129 3.99 -45.18 -22.45
N ARG A 130 5.08 -45.55 -21.77
CA ARG A 130 5.08 -46.53 -20.69
C ARG A 130 5.28 -45.83 -19.34
N ASN A 131 4.57 -46.29 -18.31
CA ASN A 131 4.86 -45.91 -16.93
C ASN A 131 5.98 -46.81 -16.38
N LEU A 132 7.09 -46.22 -15.99
CA LEU A 132 8.28 -46.89 -15.46
C LEU A 132 8.44 -46.52 -13.98
N ASP A 133 8.47 -47.53 -13.12
CA ASP A 133 8.88 -47.34 -11.72
C ASP A 133 10.42 -47.29 -11.66
N VAL A 134 10.95 -46.23 -11.06
CA VAL A 134 12.39 -45.92 -10.98
C VAL A 134 12.76 -45.64 -9.54
N THR A 135 13.66 -46.43 -8.98
CA THR A 135 14.35 -46.13 -7.72
C THR A 135 15.65 -45.41 -8.04
N LEU A 136 15.89 -44.28 -7.39
CA LEU A 136 17.11 -43.47 -7.52
C LEU A 136 17.91 -43.53 -6.21
N ASP A 137 19.16 -43.97 -6.29
CA ASP A 137 20.10 -43.91 -5.18
C ASP A 137 20.60 -42.46 -5.02
N LEU A 138 20.67 -41.96 -3.77
CA LEU A 138 21.06 -40.58 -3.49
C LEU A 138 22.56 -40.44 -3.23
N GLU A 139 23.21 -39.55 -3.98
CA GLU A 139 24.64 -39.26 -3.88
C GLU A 139 24.89 -37.82 -3.40
N ASP A 140 25.94 -37.62 -2.59
CA ASP A 140 26.50 -36.31 -2.28
C ASP A 140 27.87 -36.15 -2.98
N PRO A 141 28.01 -35.19 -3.93
CA PRO A 141 29.29 -34.89 -4.57
C PRO A 141 30.44 -34.53 -3.61
N GLN A 142 30.15 -34.21 -2.34
CA GLN A 142 31.15 -33.93 -1.30
C GLN A 142 31.56 -35.20 -0.51
N TYR A 143 30.72 -36.23 -0.47
CA TYR A 143 30.88 -37.44 0.36
C TYR A 143 30.32 -38.68 -0.35
N PRO A 144 31.02 -39.22 -1.38
CA PRO A 144 30.50 -40.29 -2.24
C PRO A 144 30.36 -41.67 -1.56
N ASP A 145 31.04 -41.90 -0.43
CA ASP A 145 31.03 -43.20 0.28
C ASP A 145 29.91 -43.32 1.34
N HIS A 146 28.99 -42.35 1.43
CA HIS A 146 27.87 -42.37 2.38
C HIS A 146 26.58 -42.88 1.71
N ASP A 147 25.93 -43.87 2.32
CA ASP A 147 24.53 -44.20 2.00
C ASP A 147 23.61 -43.09 2.52
N LEU A 148 22.95 -42.40 1.61
CA LEU A 148 22.04 -41.28 1.88
C LEU A 148 20.57 -41.66 1.69
N GLY A 149 20.30 -42.94 1.43
CA GLY A 149 18.97 -43.47 1.14
C GLY A 149 18.60 -43.44 -0.34
N THR A 150 17.38 -43.87 -0.62
CA THR A 150 16.85 -44.04 -1.98
C THR A 150 15.51 -43.33 -2.17
N LEU A 151 15.16 -43.03 -3.42
CA LEU A 151 13.94 -42.31 -3.79
C LEU A 151 13.15 -43.07 -4.85
N ASP A 152 11.91 -43.44 -4.54
CA ASP A 152 11.01 -44.12 -5.46
C ASP A 152 10.15 -43.13 -6.25
N LEU A 153 10.27 -43.18 -7.58
CA LEU A 153 9.49 -42.42 -8.54
C LEU A 153 8.70 -43.37 -9.47
N ALA A 154 7.59 -42.90 -10.02
CA ALA A 154 7.00 -43.47 -11.24
C ALA A 154 6.98 -42.40 -12.33
N VAL A 155 7.47 -42.74 -13.52
CA VAL A 155 7.74 -41.78 -14.58
C VAL A 155 7.13 -42.27 -15.90
N THR A 156 6.37 -41.41 -16.57
CA THR A 156 5.77 -41.68 -17.89
C THR A 156 6.16 -40.59 -18.87
N LEU A 157 6.90 -40.95 -19.92
CA LEU A 157 7.28 -40.04 -21.01
C LEU A 157 6.33 -40.22 -22.20
N SER A 158 5.67 -39.16 -22.65
CA SER A 158 4.72 -39.22 -23.78
C SER A 158 5.07 -38.21 -24.89
N PRO A 159 5.17 -38.64 -26.16
CA PRO A 159 5.36 -37.72 -27.28
C PRO A 159 4.06 -36.94 -27.55
N LYS A 160 4.17 -35.66 -27.91
CA LYS A 160 3.01 -34.79 -28.10
C LYS A 160 2.92 -34.27 -29.53
N GLU A 161 2.15 -34.96 -30.36
CA GLU A 161 1.81 -34.48 -31.71
C GLU A 161 0.88 -33.26 -31.63
N GLY A 162 1.27 -32.17 -32.30
CA GLY A 162 0.52 -30.92 -32.30
C GLY A 162 1.22 -29.83 -33.10
N ASP A 163 0.43 -28.99 -33.76
CA ASP A 163 0.89 -27.98 -34.71
C ASP A 163 1.89 -27.00 -34.06
N PHE A 164 3.07 -26.79 -34.66
CA PHE A 164 4.23 -26.15 -34.00
C PHE A 164 3.93 -24.75 -33.44
N ARG A 165 2.99 -24.02 -34.04
CA ARG A 165 2.52 -22.70 -33.58
C ARG A 165 1.61 -22.80 -32.36
N GLU A 166 0.71 -23.78 -32.31
CA GLU A 166 -0.08 -24.06 -31.11
C GLU A 166 0.77 -24.67 -30.01
N ALA A 167 1.69 -25.58 -30.34
CA ALA A 167 2.69 -26.13 -29.41
C ALA A 167 3.52 -25.02 -28.74
N THR A 168 4.00 -24.03 -29.50
CA THR A 168 4.73 -22.87 -28.96
C THR A 168 3.83 -21.97 -28.09
N MET A 169 2.56 -21.77 -28.49
CA MET A 169 1.58 -21.06 -27.64
C MET A 169 1.16 -21.86 -26.40
N LEU A 170 1.17 -23.18 -26.45
CA LEU A 170 0.90 -24.11 -25.36
C LEU A 170 2.11 -24.24 -24.44
N LEU A 171 3.36 -24.12 -24.91
CA LEU A 171 4.52 -23.87 -24.06
C LEU A 171 4.34 -22.53 -23.35
N ARG A 172 4.01 -21.46 -24.08
CA ARG A 172 3.77 -20.12 -23.50
C ARG A 172 2.54 -20.04 -22.56
N ARG A 173 1.61 -21.01 -22.62
CA ARG A 173 0.46 -21.18 -21.71
C ARG A 173 0.68 -22.23 -20.61
N SER A 174 1.50 -23.25 -20.84
CA SER A 174 1.80 -24.34 -19.91
C SER A 174 2.98 -24.01 -19.01
N TRP A 175 4.02 -23.31 -19.49
CA TRP A 175 4.92 -22.56 -18.61
C TRP A 175 4.20 -21.42 -17.84
N LYS A 176 2.92 -21.15 -18.14
CA LYS A 176 2.02 -20.33 -17.31
C LYS A 176 1.02 -21.14 -16.44
N ARG A 177 0.95 -22.47 -16.56
CA ARG A 177 0.04 -23.35 -15.78
C ARG A 177 0.77 -24.39 -14.92
N SER A 178 1.91 -24.92 -15.39
CA SER A 178 2.87 -25.75 -14.64
C SER A 178 3.78 -24.91 -13.72
N ASN A 179 3.94 -23.61 -13.97
CA ASN A 179 4.55 -22.66 -13.00
C ASN A 179 3.62 -22.38 -11.79
N LYS A 180 2.65 -23.25 -11.48
CA LYS A 180 1.84 -23.16 -10.26
C LYS A 180 2.28 -24.11 -9.13
N LEU A 181 3.46 -24.73 -9.25
CA LEU A 181 4.13 -25.37 -8.14
C LEU A 181 5.66 -25.14 -8.21
N HIS A 182 6.15 -24.24 -7.34
CA HIS A 182 7.54 -24.01 -6.95
C HIS A 182 8.67 -24.28 -7.98
N SER A 183 9.20 -23.22 -8.61
CA SER A 183 10.45 -22.59 -8.13
C SER A 183 10.91 -21.33 -8.91
N SER A 184 11.81 -20.58 -8.27
CA SER A 184 12.66 -19.49 -8.77
C SER A 184 12.04 -18.45 -9.72
N MET A 185 11.12 -17.63 -9.21
CA MET A 185 11.06 -16.23 -9.67
C MET A 185 12.26 -15.47 -9.11
N ARG A 186 12.83 -14.54 -9.89
CA ARG A 186 13.75 -13.53 -9.35
C ARG A 186 12.99 -12.69 -8.31
N LEU A 187 13.67 -12.18 -7.27
CA LEU A 187 13.03 -11.37 -6.22
C LEU A 187 12.27 -10.13 -6.75
N SER A 188 12.62 -9.65 -7.95
CA SER A 188 11.91 -8.60 -8.68
C SER A 188 10.59 -9.04 -9.33
N ASP A 189 10.42 -10.31 -9.68
CA ASP A 189 9.26 -10.82 -10.44
C ASP A 189 8.11 -11.32 -9.54
N VAL A 190 8.39 -11.69 -8.28
CA VAL A 190 7.35 -12.06 -7.29
C VAL A 190 6.38 -10.88 -7.04
N HIS A 191 6.91 -9.64 -7.03
CA HIS A 191 6.13 -8.41 -6.87
C HIS A 191 5.26 -8.02 -8.09
N ARG A 192 5.14 -8.91 -9.09
CA ARG A 192 4.51 -8.60 -10.40
C ARG A 192 3.27 -9.43 -10.74
N LYS A 193 2.83 -10.35 -9.88
CA LYS A 193 1.57 -11.09 -10.11
C LYS A 193 0.68 -11.12 -8.87
N ALA A 194 -0.28 -10.20 -8.87
CA ALA A 194 -1.55 -10.29 -8.14
C ALA A 194 -1.45 -10.80 -6.69
N GLN A 195 -0.77 -10.03 -5.83
CA GLN A 195 -1.04 -10.05 -4.40
C GLN A 195 -2.40 -9.36 -4.12
N LEU A 196 -3.48 -10.03 -4.53
CA LEU A 196 -4.83 -9.75 -4.06
C LEU A 196 -4.96 -10.33 -2.65
N TRP A 197 -4.51 -9.57 -1.66
CA TRP A 197 -4.74 -9.90 -0.27
C TRP A 197 -6.23 -9.81 0.05
N ARG A 198 -6.73 -10.81 0.77
CA ARG A 198 -8.14 -10.92 1.18
C ARG A 198 -8.45 -10.38 2.58
N GLY A 199 -7.51 -9.62 3.17
CA GLY A 199 -7.74 -8.78 4.34
C GLY A 199 -6.45 -8.22 4.94
N ILE A 200 -6.59 -7.31 5.91
CA ILE A 200 -5.52 -6.94 6.85
C ILE A 200 -5.81 -7.66 8.18
N VAL A 201 -4.79 -8.23 8.78
CA VAL A 201 -4.80 -8.75 10.14
C VAL A 201 -3.96 -7.81 10.98
N SER A 202 -4.59 -7.05 11.86
CA SER A 202 -3.89 -6.15 12.78
C SER A 202 -3.67 -6.86 14.11
N ILE A 203 -2.43 -6.92 14.58
CA ILE A 203 -2.05 -7.47 15.89
C ILE A 203 -1.52 -6.34 16.77
N SER A 204 -2.19 -6.04 17.87
CA SER A 204 -1.62 -5.25 18.96
C SER A 204 -0.95 -6.18 19.98
N LEU A 205 0.37 -6.16 20.05
CA LEU A 205 1.17 -6.79 21.10
C LEU A 205 1.09 -5.93 22.37
N ILE A 206 0.32 -6.38 23.37
CA ILE A 206 0.10 -5.60 24.58
C ILE A 206 1.23 -5.82 25.58
N GLU A 207 1.36 -7.05 26.06
CA GLU A 207 2.31 -7.44 27.10
C GLU A 207 2.66 -8.93 27.04
N ALA A 208 3.76 -9.32 27.69
CA ALA A 208 3.96 -10.70 28.13
C ALA A 208 3.96 -10.75 29.66
N ARG A 209 3.64 -11.93 30.19
CA ARG A 209 3.59 -12.21 31.62
C ARG A 209 4.44 -13.42 31.94
N ASP A 210 5.13 -13.35 33.08
CA ASP A 210 5.88 -14.46 33.68
C ASP A 210 6.85 -15.15 32.71
N LEU A 211 7.62 -14.35 31.95
CA LEU A 211 8.68 -14.87 31.08
C LEU A 211 9.84 -15.47 31.88
N GLN A 212 10.47 -16.51 31.34
CA GLN A 212 11.66 -17.12 31.91
C GLN A 212 12.87 -16.15 31.90
N PRO A 213 13.64 -16.01 33.00
CA PRO A 213 14.89 -15.25 33.00
C PRO A 213 16.02 -16.03 32.31
N MET A 214 16.66 -15.39 31.32
CA MET A 214 17.84 -15.97 30.64
C MET A 214 19.16 -15.28 31.03
N ASP A 215 19.11 -14.00 31.43
CA ASP A 215 20.30 -13.26 31.83
C ASP A 215 20.83 -13.71 33.20
N ALA A 216 22.16 -13.66 33.37
CA ALA A 216 22.82 -13.84 34.67
C ALA A 216 22.44 -12.78 35.74
N ASN A 217 21.66 -11.76 35.36
CA ASN A 217 21.13 -10.74 36.25
C ASN A 217 19.72 -11.08 36.83
N GLY A 218 19.11 -12.20 36.40
CA GLY A 218 17.80 -12.65 36.86
C GLY A 218 16.59 -12.01 36.16
N PHE A 219 16.83 -11.25 35.09
CA PHE A 219 15.82 -10.70 34.19
C PHE A 219 16.06 -11.20 32.75
N SER A 220 15.49 -10.50 31.78
CA SER A 220 15.71 -10.66 30.35
C SER A 220 15.49 -9.32 29.64
N ASP A 221 15.99 -9.18 28.42
CA ASP A 221 15.73 -8.09 27.48
C ASP A 221 14.78 -8.58 26.34
N PRO A 222 13.51 -8.97 26.64
CA PRO A 222 12.65 -9.65 25.68
C PRO A 222 12.21 -8.80 24.49
N TYR A 223 12.06 -9.46 23.34
CA TYR A 223 11.42 -8.95 22.14
C TYR A 223 10.71 -10.07 21.36
N VAL A 224 9.73 -9.70 20.54
CA VAL A 224 8.87 -10.64 19.80
C VAL A 224 9.12 -10.54 18.30
N LYS A 225 9.19 -11.69 17.62
CA LYS A 225 9.18 -11.80 16.14
C LYS A 225 7.87 -12.46 15.72
N PHE A 226 7.16 -11.82 14.79
CA PHE A 226 5.92 -12.32 14.20
C PHE A 226 6.16 -12.75 12.75
N ARG A 227 5.42 -13.77 12.29
CA ARG A 227 5.45 -14.23 10.90
C ARG A 227 4.07 -14.71 10.44
N LEU A 228 3.55 -14.10 9.36
CA LEU A 228 2.37 -14.60 8.63
C LEU A 228 2.78 -14.81 7.16
N GLY A 229 2.93 -16.08 6.78
CA GLY A 229 3.48 -16.46 5.48
C GLY A 229 4.89 -15.91 5.26
N HIS A 230 5.04 -15.01 4.29
CA HIS A 230 6.32 -14.37 3.95
C HIS A 230 6.59 -13.06 4.72
N GLN A 231 5.57 -12.48 5.37
CA GLN A 231 5.72 -11.23 6.13
C GLN A 231 6.31 -11.52 7.50
N LYS A 232 7.29 -10.70 7.91
CA LYS A 232 7.99 -10.82 9.18
C LYS A 232 8.09 -9.44 9.84
N TYR A 233 7.73 -9.35 11.12
CA TYR A 233 7.89 -8.14 11.93
C TYR A 233 8.63 -8.46 13.23
N LYS A 234 9.32 -7.47 13.80
CA LYS A 234 10.04 -7.55 15.08
C LYS A 234 9.62 -6.37 15.95
N SER A 235 9.27 -6.62 17.20
CA SER A 235 8.97 -5.57 18.19
C SER A 235 10.24 -4.88 18.68
N LYS A 236 10.07 -3.77 19.42
CA LYS A 236 11.18 -3.24 20.23
C LYS A 236 11.60 -4.25 21.30
N THR A 237 12.86 -4.14 21.71
CA THR A 237 13.42 -4.82 22.88
C THR A 237 13.12 -3.99 24.12
N ILE A 238 12.54 -4.60 25.15
CA ILE A 238 12.33 -3.95 26.44
C ILE A 238 13.35 -4.52 27.42
N PRO A 239 14.29 -3.72 27.95
CA PRO A 239 15.36 -4.27 28.77
C PRO A 239 14.91 -4.58 30.21
N LYS A 240 15.53 -5.60 30.79
CA LYS A 240 15.49 -6.00 32.22
C LYS A 240 14.08 -6.18 32.77
N THR A 241 13.27 -7.02 32.12
CA THR A 241 11.93 -7.37 32.60
C THR A 241 11.50 -8.77 32.18
N LEU A 242 10.76 -9.43 33.07
CA LEU A 242 10.05 -10.69 32.80
C LEU A 242 8.55 -10.45 32.50
N ASN A 243 8.09 -9.21 32.64
CA ASN A 243 6.72 -8.76 32.37
C ASN A 243 6.75 -7.53 31.43
N PRO A 244 7.24 -7.66 30.19
CA PRO A 244 7.33 -6.56 29.23
C PRO A 244 5.96 -6.06 28.77
N GLN A 245 5.80 -4.75 28.63
CA GLN A 245 4.64 -4.12 27.99
C GLN A 245 5.06 -3.31 26.75
N TRP A 246 4.84 -3.84 25.55
CA TRP A 246 5.19 -3.17 24.30
C TRP A 246 4.13 -2.18 23.84
N ARG A 247 2.86 -2.59 23.84
CA ARG A 247 1.73 -1.85 23.26
C ARG A 247 1.99 -1.42 21.81
N GLU A 248 2.59 -2.31 21.03
CA GLU A 248 2.96 -2.11 19.62
C GLU A 248 1.95 -2.78 18.69
N GLN A 249 1.70 -2.21 17.51
CA GLN A 249 0.74 -2.73 16.53
C GLN A 249 1.44 -3.10 15.22
N PHE A 250 1.08 -4.26 14.66
CA PHE A 250 1.65 -4.84 13.45
C PHE A 250 0.53 -5.28 12.51
N ASP A 251 0.57 -4.80 11.27
CA ASP A 251 -0.45 -5.10 10.25
C ASP A 251 0.10 -6.08 9.21
N PHE A 252 -0.63 -7.17 8.97
CA PHE A 252 -0.26 -8.24 8.05
C PHE A 252 -1.31 -8.40 6.94
N HIS A 253 -0.87 -8.57 5.71
CA HIS A 253 -1.73 -8.86 4.58
C HIS A 253 -2.08 -10.36 4.54
N LEU A 254 -3.37 -10.69 4.51
CA LEU A 254 -3.87 -12.08 4.49
C LEU A 254 -4.03 -12.57 3.04
N TYR A 255 -3.44 -13.71 2.68
CA TYR A 255 -3.53 -14.31 1.34
C TYR A 255 -4.20 -15.68 1.40
N GLU A 256 -5.17 -15.95 0.53
CA GLU A 256 -6.11 -17.08 0.73
C GLU A 256 -5.57 -18.48 0.33
N GLU A 257 -4.37 -18.61 -0.23
CA GLU A 257 -3.87 -19.93 -0.71
C GLU A 257 -3.21 -20.80 0.38
N GLN A 258 -2.94 -20.29 1.59
CA GLN A 258 -2.42 -21.07 2.72
C GLN A 258 -3.05 -20.61 4.03
N GLY A 259 -3.30 -21.55 4.96
CA GLY A 259 -4.00 -21.30 6.22
C GLY A 259 -3.39 -20.14 7.02
N GLY A 260 -4.25 -19.29 7.57
CA GLY A 260 -3.86 -18.06 8.26
C GLY A 260 -3.29 -18.31 9.65
N PHE A 261 -2.18 -19.04 9.76
CA PHE A 261 -1.46 -19.20 11.01
C PHE A 261 -0.42 -18.09 11.17
N ILE A 262 -0.46 -17.37 12.29
CA ILE A 262 0.60 -16.44 12.68
C ILE A 262 1.54 -17.17 13.63
N ASP A 263 2.79 -17.37 13.22
CA ASP A 263 3.85 -17.81 14.11
C ASP A 263 4.40 -16.62 14.90
N ILE A 264 4.57 -16.81 16.20
CA ILE A 264 5.06 -15.79 17.13
C ILE A 264 6.18 -16.42 17.95
N THR A 265 7.33 -15.75 18.03
CA THR A 265 8.50 -16.23 18.79
C THR A 265 9.06 -15.13 19.67
N VAL A 266 9.38 -15.47 20.92
CA VAL A 266 9.95 -14.55 21.92
C VAL A 266 11.44 -14.86 22.06
N TRP A 267 12.24 -13.81 22.16
CA TRP A 267 13.70 -13.86 22.16
C TRP A 267 14.26 -12.89 23.18
N ASP A 268 15.32 -13.28 23.86
CA ASP A 268 16.15 -12.38 24.66
C ASP A 268 17.20 -11.72 23.75
N LYS A 269 17.70 -10.53 24.13
CA LYS A 269 18.68 -9.77 23.32
C LYS A 269 19.97 -9.52 24.08
N ASP A 270 20.91 -10.44 23.92
CA ASP A 270 22.26 -10.32 24.45
C ASP A 270 23.13 -9.24 23.78
N ALA A 271 23.81 -8.45 24.60
CA ALA A 271 24.87 -7.56 24.14
C ALA A 271 26.17 -8.34 23.86
N GLY A 272 26.35 -8.79 22.61
CA GLY A 272 27.61 -9.38 22.12
C GLY A 272 27.66 -10.92 22.11
N LYS A 273 26.53 -11.58 22.37
CA LYS A 273 26.30 -13.00 22.05
C LYS A 273 25.19 -13.12 20.99
N LYS A 274 24.79 -14.35 20.68
CA LYS A 274 23.60 -14.64 19.87
C LYS A 274 22.38 -14.63 20.79
N ASP A 275 21.38 -13.82 20.47
CA ASP A 275 20.05 -13.79 21.09
C ASP A 275 19.50 -15.18 21.48
N ASP A 276 19.23 -15.39 22.76
CA ASP A 276 18.62 -16.63 23.28
C ASP A 276 17.11 -16.72 22.98
N PHE A 277 16.62 -17.94 22.79
CA PHE A 277 15.21 -18.21 22.47
C PHE A 277 14.41 -18.47 23.74
N MET A 278 13.29 -17.76 23.91
CA MET A 278 12.46 -17.81 25.13
C MET A 278 11.14 -18.58 24.95
N GLY A 279 10.72 -18.85 23.71
CA GLY A 279 9.52 -19.64 23.43
C GLY A 279 8.80 -19.25 22.14
N ARG A 280 7.84 -20.09 21.75
CA ARG A 280 7.00 -19.93 20.55
C ARG A 280 5.52 -20.14 20.88
N CYS A 281 4.64 -19.50 20.11
CA CYS A 281 3.26 -19.90 19.97
C CYS A 281 2.77 -19.63 18.54
N SER A 282 1.70 -20.31 18.11
CA SER A 282 1.09 -20.10 16.79
C SER A 282 -0.42 -19.86 16.93
N VAL A 283 -0.93 -18.81 16.28
CA VAL A 283 -2.34 -18.40 16.35
C VAL A 283 -3.03 -18.67 15.02
N ASP A 284 -4.09 -19.50 15.04
CA ASP A 284 -4.97 -19.66 13.88
C ASP A 284 -5.94 -18.47 13.78
N LEU A 285 -5.95 -17.82 12.62
CA LEU A 285 -6.87 -16.72 12.31
C LEU A 285 -8.20 -17.22 11.73
N SER A 286 -8.27 -18.47 11.27
CA SER A 286 -9.47 -19.07 10.67
C SER A 286 -10.74 -19.02 11.53
N PRO A 287 -10.69 -19.24 12.87
CA PRO A 287 -11.88 -19.14 13.73
C PRO A 287 -12.28 -17.71 14.10
N LEU A 288 -11.45 -16.70 13.82
CA LEU A 288 -11.68 -15.32 14.26
C LEU A 288 -12.67 -14.60 13.34
N SER A 289 -13.73 -14.01 13.91
CA SER A 289 -14.71 -13.25 13.13
C SER A 289 -14.11 -11.96 12.56
N LYS A 290 -14.38 -11.70 11.28
CA LYS A 290 -13.99 -10.48 10.58
C LYS A 290 -14.71 -9.24 11.16
N GLU A 291 -14.07 -8.09 11.02
CA GLU A 291 -14.49 -6.76 11.50
C GLU A 291 -14.66 -6.64 13.03
N HIS A 292 -14.05 -7.54 13.79
CA HIS A 292 -14.03 -7.55 15.26
C HIS A 292 -12.60 -7.70 15.80
N THR A 293 -12.34 -7.14 16.98
CA THR A 293 -11.06 -7.24 17.70
C THR A 293 -11.16 -8.31 18.79
N HIS A 294 -10.39 -9.38 18.65
CA HIS A 294 -10.36 -10.51 19.58
C HIS A 294 -9.20 -10.35 20.55
N LYS A 295 -9.45 -10.44 21.86
CA LYS A 295 -8.37 -10.55 22.86
C LYS A 295 -7.95 -12.01 22.98
N LEU A 296 -6.67 -12.27 22.77
CA LEU A 296 -6.05 -13.60 22.86
C LEU A 296 -4.98 -13.57 23.94
N ASP A 297 -5.13 -14.44 24.94
CA ASP A 297 -4.13 -14.71 25.96
C ASP A 297 -3.50 -16.06 25.61
N VAL A 298 -2.27 -16.04 25.07
CA VAL A 298 -1.64 -17.19 24.39
C VAL A 298 -0.42 -17.66 25.19
N PRO A 299 -0.39 -18.91 25.70
CA PRO A 299 0.78 -19.47 26.38
C PRO A 299 1.90 -19.78 25.38
N LEU A 300 3.14 -19.83 25.87
CA LEU A 300 4.30 -20.29 25.10
C LEU A 300 4.42 -21.84 25.19
N GLU A 301 4.75 -22.49 24.08
CA GLU A 301 4.82 -23.96 23.97
C GLU A 301 6.21 -24.52 24.31
N GLU A 302 7.26 -23.70 24.15
CA GLU A 302 8.68 -24.07 24.32
C GLU A 302 9.41 -23.18 25.35
N GLY A 303 8.66 -22.66 26.33
CA GLY A 303 9.20 -21.82 27.42
C GLY A 303 8.12 -21.39 28.41
N GLU A 304 8.52 -20.73 29.50
CA GLU A 304 7.57 -20.22 30.50
C GLU A 304 7.06 -18.81 30.12
N GLY A 305 5.76 -18.60 30.25
CA GLY A 305 5.10 -17.30 30.11
C GLY A 305 3.86 -17.28 29.20
N MET A 306 3.19 -16.12 29.18
CA MET A 306 1.98 -15.83 28.41
C MET A 306 2.16 -14.54 27.60
N LEU A 307 1.68 -14.52 26.35
CA LEU A 307 1.52 -13.31 25.54
C LEU A 307 0.06 -12.84 25.52
N VAL A 308 -0.15 -11.53 25.69
CA VAL A 308 -1.45 -10.88 25.59
C VAL A 308 -1.51 -10.07 24.28
N LEU A 309 -2.41 -10.47 23.39
CA LEU A 309 -2.54 -9.93 22.04
C LEU A 309 -3.98 -9.45 21.79
N LEU A 310 -4.14 -8.38 21.01
CA LEU A 310 -5.42 -8.03 20.37
C LEU A 310 -5.31 -8.27 18.87
N VAL A 311 -6.17 -9.09 18.29
CA VAL A 311 -6.14 -9.47 16.88
C VAL A 311 -7.42 -9.04 16.17
N THR A 312 -7.29 -8.19 15.14
CA THR A 312 -8.41 -7.64 14.38
C THR A 312 -8.32 -8.05 12.91
N LEU A 313 -9.26 -8.87 12.43
CA LEU A 313 -9.32 -9.28 11.03
C LEU A 313 -10.19 -8.29 10.24
N THR A 314 -9.61 -7.49 9.37
CA THR A 314 -10.35 -6.64 8.42
C THR A 314 -10.46 -7.36 7.07
N GLY A 315 -11.65 -7.84 6.73
CA GLY A 315 -11.87 -8.58 5.47
C GLY A 315 -11.73 -7.70 4.23
N ALA A 316 -11.14 -8.21 3.15
CA ALA A 316 -11.00 -7.44 1.92
C ALA A 316 -12.32 -7.33 1.16
N ALA A 317 -12.72 -6.09 0.94
CA ALA A 317 -12.73 -5.57 -0.43
C ALA A 317 -11.76 -4.38 -0.58
N ALA A 318 -10.89 -4.14 0.42
CA ALA A 318 -10.55 -2.78 0.81
C ALA A 318 -9.40 -2.15 0.02
N VAL A 319 -8.27 -2.83 -0.13
CA VAL A 319 -7.11 -2.25 -0.80
C VAL A 319 -6.39 -3.36 -1.59
N SER A 320 -5.87 -3.06 -2.79
CA SER A 320 -5.22 -4.06 -3.66
C SER A 320 -4.18 -3.45 -4.60
N ILE A 321 -3.08 -4.16 -4.84
CA ILE A 321 -2.06 -3.78 -5.84
C ILE A 321 -2.18 -4.68 -7.07
N SER A 322 -2.29 -4.06 -8.24
CA SER A 322 -2.28 -4.73 -9.56
C SER A 322 -1.23 -4.11 -10.49
N ASP A 323 -0.82 -4.87 -11.51
CA ASP A 323 -0.11 -4.32 -12.67
C ASP A 323 -1.12 -3.57 -13.54
N LEU A 324 -0.69 -2.51 -14.25
CA LEU A 324 -1.53 -1.70 -15.17
C LEU A 324 -2.28 -2.52 -16.26
N SER A 325 -1.90 -3.77 -16.49
CA SER A 325 -2.57 -4.71 -17.39
C SER A 325 -3.78 -5.44 -16.78
N VAL A 326 -4.10 -5.21 -15.50
CA VAL A 326 -5.21 -5.84 -14.77
C VAL A 326 -5.98 -4.76 -14.00
N ASN A 327 -6.65 -3.87 -14.73
CA ASN A 327 -7.42 -2.76 -14.17
C ASN A 327 -8.89 -3.15 -13.97
N ILE A 328 -9.30 -3.34 -12.71
CA ILE A 328 -10.68 -3.64 -12.29
C ILE A 328 -11.71 -2.61 -12.80
N LEU A 329 -11.29 -1.35 -13.00
CA LEU A 329 -12.17 -0.29 -13.50
C LEU A 329 -12.22 -0.14 -15.02
N ASP A 330 -11.31 -0.81 -15.75
CA ASP A 330 -11.30 -0.82 -17.23
C ASP A 330 -12.26 -1.90 -17.78
N ASP A 331 -12.61 -2.95 -17.00
CA ASP A 331 -13.69 -3.88 -17.35
C ASP A 331 -15.07 -3.19 -17.15
N PRO A 332 -15.89 -3.04 -18.21
CA PRO A 332 -17.21 -2.42 -18.09
C PRO A 332 -18.14 -3.15 -17.11
N HIS A 333 -18.03 -4.48 -16.98
CA HIS A 333 -18.91 -5.27 -16.12
C HIS A 333 -18.56 -5.10 -14.63
N GLU A 334 -17.28 -5.20 -14.26
CA GLU A 334 -16.84 -4.97 -12.88
C GLU A 334 -17.12 -3.52 -12.44
N ARG A 335 -16.81 -2.54 -13.31
CA ARG A 335 -17.15 -1.12 -13.09
C ARG A 335 -18.66 -0.93 -12.85
N HIS A 336 -19.52 -1.61 -13.61
CA HIS A 336 -20.98 -1.47 -13.44
C HIS A 336 -21.47 -2.10 -12.12
N GLN A 337 -20.90 -3.23 -11.69
CA GLN A 337 -21.20 -3.83 -10.38
C GLN A 337 -20.76 -2.92 -9.22
N ILE A 338 -19.59 -2.29 -9.33
CA ILE A 338 -19.07 -1.31 -8.36
C ILE A 338 -20.00 -0.07 -8.28
N LEU A 339 -20.42 0.48 -9.42
CA LEU A 339 -21.36 1.59 -9.46
C LEU A 339 -22.73 1.22 -8.86
N GLN A 340 -23.20 -0.01 -9.05
CA GLN A 340 -24.42 -0.51 -8.39
C GLN A 340 -24.24 -0.68 -6.87
N ARG A 341 -23.07 -1.15 -6.40
CA ARG A 341 -22.72 -1.25 -4.96
C ARG A 341 -22.77 0.11 -4.27
N TYR A 342 -22.20 1.15 -4.89
CA TYR A 342 -22.18 2.51 -4.35
C TYR A 342 -23.37 3.38 -4.80
N SER A 343 -24.40 2.80 -5.43
CA SER A 343 -25.59 3.54 -5.87
C SER A 343 -26.37 4.18 -4.71
N VAL A 344 -27.03 5.30 -4.97
CA VAL A 344 -27.83 6.06 -3.99
C VAL A 344 -28.97 5.20 -3.38
N LEU A 345 -29.47 4.22 -4.13
CA LEU A 345 -30.48 3.27 -3.66
C LEU A 345 -29.99 2.35 -2.52
N ARG A 346 -28.68 2.16 -2.36
CA ARG A 346 -28.07 1.33 -1.31
C ARG A 346 -27.39 2.13 -0.19
N SER A 347 -27.68 3.42 -0.06
CA SER A 347 -26.98 4.33 0.88
C SER A 347 -27.05 3.90 2.36
N PHE A 348 -28.10 3.20 2.80
CA PHE A 348 -28.26 2.77 4.20
C PHE A 348 -27.58 1.43 4.54
N HIS A 349 -26.94 0.75 3.59
CA HIS A 349 -26.27 -0.52 3.82
C HIS A 349 -24.74 -0.35 3.91
N ASN A 350 -24.15 -0.79 5.02
CA ASN A 350 -22.74 -0.59 5.41
C ASN A 350 -22.27 0.88 5.31
N LEU A 351 -22.44 1.63 6.41
CA LEU A 351 -22.10 3.06 6.51
C LEU A 351 -20.58 3.34 6.66
N LYS A 352 -19.75 2.32 6.94
CA LYS A 352 -18.29 2.48 7.01
C LYS A 352 -17.64 2.48 5.62
N ASP A 353 -18.29 1.84 4.64
CA ASP A 353 -17.86 1.71 3.25
C ASP A 353 -18.50 2.81 2.38
N VAL A 354 -17.81 3.95 2.25
CA VAL A 354 -18.31 5.15 1.55
C VAL A 354 -18.01 5.12 0.05
N GLY A 355 -16.89 4.53 -0.35
CA GLY A 355 -16.45 4.43 -1.74
C GLY A 355 -15.13 3.68 -1.91
N MET A 356 -14.55 3.79 -3.11
CA MET A 356 -13.21 3.31 -3.46
C MET A 356 -12.49 4.34 -4.33
N VAL A 357 -11.15 4.32 -4.29
CA VAL A 357 -10.28 5.09 -5.17
C VAL A 357 -9.23 4.17 -5.80
N GLN A 358 -9.00 4.31 -7.09
CA GLN A 358 -7.95 3.62 -7.83
C GLN A 358 -6.91 4.62 -8.31
N VAL A 359 -5.65 4.42 -7.94
CA VAL A 359 -4.49 5.28 -8.18
C VAL A 359 -3.51 4.51 -9.07
N LYS A 360 -3.40 4.90 -10.33
CA LYS A 360 -2.42 4.36 -11.27
C LYS A 360 -1.16 5.22 -11.20
N VAL A 361 -0.11 4.70 -10.55
CA VAL A 361 1.22 5.32 -10.46
C VAL A 361 2.01 4.93 -11.70
N ILE A 362 2.12 5.86 -12.64
CA ILE A 362 2.70 5.59 -13.96
C ILE A 362 4.23 5.71 -13.88
N ARG A 363 4.74 6.92 -13.66
CA ARG A 363 6.16 7.26 -13.71
C ARG A 363 6.46 8.60 -13.03
N ALA A 364 7.73 8.87 -12.74
CA ALA A 364 8.20 10.21 -12.37
C ALA A 364 9.27 10.71 -13.36
N GLU A 365 9.52 12.02 -13.35
CA GLU A 365 10.59 12.67 -14.14
C GLU A 365 11.36 13.70 -13.30
N ARG A 366 12.64 13.89 -13.64
CA ARG A 366 13.52 14.93 -13.10
C ARG A 366 13.59 14.96 -11.57
N LEU A 367 13.56 13.78 -10.95
CA LEU A 367 13.77 13.63 -9.51
C LEU A 367 15.11 14.24 -9.07
N MET A 368 15.20 14.59 -7.79
CA MET A 368 16.48 14.89 -7.15
C MET A 368 17.38 13.64 -7.18
N ALA A 369 18.69 13.82 -7.36
CA ALA A 369 19.67 12.78 -7.10
C ALA A 369 20.12 12.90 -5.64
N ALA A 370 19.92 11.86 -4.84
CA ALA A 370 20.45 11.80 -3.47
C ALA A 370 21.76 10.99 -3.39
N ASP A 371 21.99 10.02 -4.29
CA ASP A 371 23.25 9.27 -4.33
C ASP A 371 24.46 10.18 -4.61
N VAL A 372 25.58 9.82 -3.98
CA VAL A 372 26.94 10.29 -4.35
C VAL A 372 27.26 10.00 -5.84
N THR A 373 26.58 9.04 -6.46
CA THR A 373 26.72 8.70 -7.89
C THR A 373 25.97 9.64 -8.85
N GLY A 374 25.25 10.64 -8.33
CA GLY A 374 24.48 11.60 -9.14
C GLY A 374 23.18 11.02 -9.72
N LYS A 375 22.66 9.96 -9.09
CA LYS A 375 21.42 9.27 -9.43
C LYS A 375 20.61 9.01 -8.15
N SER A 376 19.56 8.23 -8.28
CA SER A 376 18.74 7.70 -7.19
C SER A 376 18.20 6.34 -7.60
N ASP A 377 17.86 5.53 -6.61
CA ASP A 377 17.12 4.27 -6.65
C ASP A 377 15.66 4.51 -6.14
N PRO A 378 14.80 5.25 -6.88
CA PRO A 378 13.52 5.70 -6.35
C PRO A 378 12.43 4.62 -6.28
N PHE A 379 11.63 4.71 -5.21
CA PHE A 379 10.34 4.04 -5.05
C PHE A 379 9.27 5.03 -4.59
N CYS A 380 8.00 4.66 -4.77
CA CYS A 380 6.85 5.51 -4.48
C CYS A 380 5.94 4.85 -3.45
N VAL A 381 5.59 5.59 -2.40
CA VAL A 381 4.66 5.20 -1.34
C VAL A 381 3.37 5.99 -1.52
N VAL A 382 2.24 5.29 -1.51
CA VAL A 382 0.89 5.84 -1.61
C VAL A 382 0.15 5.57 -0.29
N GLU A 383 -0.29 6.64 0.36
CA GLU A 383 -0.97 6.62 1.66
C GLU A 383 -2.37 7.22 1.54
N LEU A 384 -3.37 6.55 2.11
CA LEU A 384 -4.73 7.07 2.28
C LEU A 384 -5.21 6.78 3.70
N SER A 385 -5.42 7.83 4.50
CA SER A 385 -5.77 7.72 5.92
C SER A 385 -4.72 6.92 6.71
N ASN A 386 -4.99 5.65 7.01
CA ASN A 386 -4.06 4.70 7.68
C ASN A 386 -3.55 3.60 6.74
N ASP A 387 -4.09 3.48 5.52
CA ASP A 387 -3.67 2.47 4.55
C ASP A 387 -2.44 2.98 3.79
N ARG A 388 -1.36 2.18 3.77
CA ARG A 388 -0.05 2.56 3.21
C ARG A 388 0.51 1.46 2.32
N LEU A 389 0.73 1.76 1.04
CA LEU A 389 1.26 0.82 0.05
C LEU A 389 2.44 1.41 -0.72
N GLN A 390 3.28 0.57 -1.33
CA GLN A 390 4.48 1.01 -2.04
C GLN A 390 4.68 0.31 -3.39
N THR A 391 5.37 0.99 -4.32
CA THR A 391 5.87 0.41 -5.57
C THR A 391 7.12 -0.43 -5.33
N HIS A 392 7.59 -1.09 -6.38
CA HIS A 392 8.97 -1.57 -6.44
C HIS A 392 9.93 -0.39 -6.64
N THR A 393 11.20 -0.60 -6.28
CA THR A 393 12.31 0.33 -6.52
C THR A 393 12.84 0.23 -7.94
N VAL A 394 13.20 1.36 -8.54
CA VAL A 394 13.82 1.43 -9.88
C VAL A 394 15.25 1.95 -9.77
N TYR A 395 16.23 1.06 -9.83
CA TYR A 395 17.63 1.41 -9.61
C TYR A 395 18.20 2.41 -10.64
N LYS A 396 18.94 3.41 -10.14
CA LYS A 396 19.83 4.33 -10.83
C LYS A 396 19.14 5.12 -11.94
N ASN A 397 17.96 5.65 -11.64
CA ASN A 397 17.10 6.34 -12.59
C ASN A 397 16.36 7.54 -11.98
N LEU A 398 16.57 8.74 -12.53
CA LEU A 398 15.86 9.97 -12.14
C LEU A 398 14.51 10.17 -12.86
N ASN A 399 14.17 9.26 -13.80
CA ASN A 399 12.88 9.19 -14.48
C ASN A 399 12.31 7.74 -14.39
N PRO A 400 11.96 7.25 -13.19
CA PRO A 400 11.49 5.89 -12.99
C PRO A 400 10.09 5.67 -13.57
N GLU A 401 9.85 4.48 -14.13
CA GLU A 401 8.51 4.03 -14.52
C GLU A 401 8.11 2.84 -13.66
N TRP A 402 6.97 2.93 -12.99
CA TRP A 402 6.47 1.88 -12.10
C TRP A 402 5.27 1.14 -12.70
N ASN A 403 4.36 1.85 -13.39
CA ASN A 403 3.16 1.31 -14.02
C ASN A 403 2.35 0.37 -13.09
N LYS A 404 2.15 0.80 -11.84
CA LYS A 404 1.44 0.07 -10.78
C LYS A 404 0.10 0.72 -10.47
N VAL A 405 -0.88 -0.10 -10.12
CA VAL A 405 -2.24 0.34 -9.82
C VAL A 405 -2.61 -0.07 -8.40
N PHE A 406 -2.92 0.92 -7.57
CA PHE A 406 -3.32 0.75 -6.19
C PHE A 406 -4.80 1.07 -6.08
N THR A 407 -5.62 0.17 -5.57
CA THR A 407 -7.01 0.45 -5.22
C THR A 407 -7.08 0.57 -3.70
N PHE A 408 -7.80 1.56 -3.16
CA PHE A 408 -8.05 1.78 -1.72
C PHE A 408 -9.54 1.99 -1.46
N ASN A 409 -9.98 1.70 -0.24
CA ASN A 409 -11.33 1.97 0.21
C ASN A 409 -11.40 3.36 0.84
N VAL A 410 -12.36 4.14 0.36
CA VAL A 410 -12.66 5.47 0.89
C VAL A 410 -13.60 5.29 2.08
N LYS A 411 -13.06 5.40 3.30
CA LYS A 411 -13.85 5.48 4.54
C LYS A 411 -14.43 6.87 4.80
N ASP A 412 -13.79 7.90 4.23
CA ASP A 412 -14.21 9.29 4.27
C ASP A 412 -13.70 10.01 3.01
N ILE A 413 -14.59 10.67 2.25
CA ILE A 413 -14.25 11.37 1.01
C ILE A 413 -13.43 12.65 1.25
N HIS A 414 -13.40 13.16 2.48
CA HIS A 414 -12.58 14.30 2.88
C HIS A 414 -11.11 13.92 3.14
N SER A 415 -10.79 12.62 3.04
CA SER A 415 -9.41 12.13 3.11
C SER A 415 -8.55 12.70 1.98
N VAL A 416 -7.26 12.77 2.24
CA VAL A 416 -6.25 13.25 1.30
C VAL A 416 -5.36 12.07 0.91
N LEU A 417 -5.22 11.85 -0.39
CA LEU A 417 -4.29 10.89 -0.93
C LEU A 417 -2.88 11.49 -0.88
N GLU A 418 -1.99 10.89 -0.12
CA GLU A 418 -0.60 11.31 -0.04
C GLU A 418 0.27 10.38 -0.89
N VAL A 419 1.09 10.94 -1.78
CA VAL A 419 2.01 10.18 -2.62
C VAL A 419 3.41 10.73 -2.39
N THR A 420 4.29 9.89 -1.85
CA THR A 420 5.66 10.27 -1.46
C THR A 420 6.66 9.43 -2.25
N VAL A 421 7.65 10.08 -2.85
CA VAL A 421 8.78 9.43 -3.53
C VAL A 421 9.97 9.46 -2.60
N TYR A 422 10.60 8.29 -2.45
CA TYR A 422 11.76 8.04 -1.59
C TYR A 422 12.89 7.40 -2.41
N ASP A 423 14.11 7.51 -1.90
CA ASP A 423 15.31 6.83 -2.41
C ASP A 423 15.63 5.59 -1.56
N GLU A 424 15.89 4.42 -2.16
CA GLU A 424 16.21 3.21 -1.40
C GLU A 424 17.71 3.08 -1.10
N ASP A 425 18.13 3.56 0.07
CA ASP A 425 19.45 3.30 0.62
C ASP A 425 19.58 1.88 1.20
N ARG A 426 20.67 1.18 0.88
CA ARG A 426 20.94 -0.18 1.40
C ARG A 426 21.18 -0.24 2.91
N ASP A 427 21.75 0.82 3.49
CA ASP A 427 22.26 0.85 4.86
C ASP A 427 21.66 2.00 5.70
N ARG A 428 20.61 2.67 5.21
CA ARG A 428 19.98 3.84 5.87
C ARG A 428 18.46 3.83 5.71
N SER A 429 17.79 4.67 6.51
CA SER A 429 16.38 5.01 6.27
C SER A 429 16.24 5.74 4.93
N ALA A 430 15.32 5.28 4.09
CA ALA A 430 15.09 5.81 2.75
C ALA A 430 14.99 7.34 2.70
N ASP A 431 15.78 7.97 1.82
CA ASP A 431 15.91 9.41 1.73
C ASP A 431 14.70 10.04 1.01
N PHE A 432 14.30 11.25 1.43
CA PHE A 432 13.09 11.90 0.92
C PHE A 432 13.36 12.63 -0.41
N LEU A 433 12.71 12.21 -1.49
CA LEU A 433 12.83 12.85 -2.81
C LEU A 433 11.69 13.83 -3.13
N GLY A 434 10.50 13.64 -2.55
CA GLY A 434 9.40 14.61 -2.68
C GLY A 434 8.01 14.04 -2.34
N LYS A 435 7.06 14.90 -1.98
CA LYS A 435 5.67 14.53 -1.64
C LYS A 435 4.64 15.32 -2.44
N VAL A 436 3.49 14.73 -2.71
CA VAL A 436 2.27 15.41 -3.13
C VAL A 436 1.09 14.95 -2.26
N ALA A 437 0.15 15.85 -2.00
CA ALA A 437 -1.07 15.59 -1.24
C ALA A 437 -2.27 16.06 -2.06
N ILE A 438 -3.20 15.15 -2.37
CA ILE A 438 -4.30 15.33 -3.32
C ILE A 438 -5.62 15.01 -2.60
N PRO A 439 -6.46 16.00 -2.27
CA PRO A 439 -7.79 15.76 -1.69
C PRO A 439 -8.66 14.97 -2.67
N LEU A 440 -9.33 13.91 -2.22
CA LEU A 440 -10.11 13.03 -3.11
C LEU A 440 -11.21 13.78 -3.89
N LEU A 441 -11.80 14.82 -3.30
CA LEU A 441 -12.81 15.67 -3.94
C LEU A 441 -12.28 16.55 -5.09
N ASN A 442 -10.98 16.74 -5.20
CA ASN A 442 -10.36 17.55 -6.27
C ASN A 442 -9.98 16.72 -7.50
N ILE A 443 -10.18 15.40 -7.45
CA ILE A 443 -9.71 14.45 -8.46
C ILE A 443 -10.67 14.42 -9.65
N GLN A 444 -10.12 14.53 -10.87
CA GLN A 444 -10.84 14.33 -12.11
C GLN A 444 -10.60 12.89 -12.60
N ASN A 445 -11.65 12.08 -12.57
CA ASN A 445 -11.60 10.66 -12.91
C ASN A 445 -11.08 10.43 -14.33
N GLY A 446 -10.15 9.50 -14.49
CA GLY A 446 -9.53 9.12 -15.77
C GLY A 446 -8.53 10.13 -16.35
N GLU A 447 -8.25 11.26 -15.69
CA GLU A 447 -7.26 12.23 -16.18
C GLU A 447 -5.83 11.80 -15.82
N ARG A 448 -4.95 11.67 -16.84
CA ARG A 448 -3.49 11.53 -16.66
C ARG A 448 -2.86 12.88 -16.38
N LYS A 449 -2.54 13.13 -15.11
CA LYS A 449 -2.06 14.44 -14.66
C LYS A 449 -0.64 14.36 -14.08
N ALA A 450 0.16 15.37 -14.39
CA ALA A 450 1.51 15.53 -13.87
C ALA A 450 1.49 16.45 -12.63
N TYR A 451 1.86 15.91 -11.49
CA TYR A 451 1.91 16.62 -10.21
C TYR A 451 3.35 17.00 -9.87
N ALA A 452 3.60 18.27 -9.54
CA ALA A 452 4.89 18.73 -9.06
C ALA A 452 5.13 18.25 -7.61
N LEU A 453 6.32 17.70 -7.34
CA LEU A 453 6.70 17.28 -6.00
C LEU A 453 7.00 18.48 -5.10
N LYS A 454 6.72 18.33 -3.80
CA LYS A 454 6.93 19.33 -2.74
C LYS A 454 7.84 18.80 -1.64
N SER A 455 8.26 19.71 -0.74
CA SER A 455 9.02 19.37 0.47
C SER A 455 8.20 18.49 1.43
N LYS A 456 8.83 17.95 2.48
CA LYS A 456 8.16 17.07 3.45
C LYS A 456 6.95 17.76 4.12
N GLU A 457 7.04 19.06 4.34
CA GLU A 457 6.01 19.92 4.94
C GLU A 457 4.95 20.41 3.93
N LEU A 458 5.07 20.03 2.66
CA LEU A 458 4.20 20.42 1.54
C LEU A 458 4.14 21.94 1.28
N THR A 459 5.10 22.72 1.79
CA THR A 459 5.13 24.18 1.72
C THR A 459 5.93 24.73 0.53
N GLY A 460 7.04 24.08 0.16
CA GLY A 460 7.92 24.49 -0.93
C GLY A 460 7.94 23.51 -2.11
N PRO A 461 8.26 23.96 -3.34
CA PRO A 461 8.52 23.07 -4.47
C PRO A 461 9.77 22.21 -4.24
N THR A 462 9.80 21.02 -4.83
CA THR A 462 10.97 20.14 -4.87
C THR A 462 11.24 19.70 -6.31
N LYS A 463 12.46 19.23 -6.61
CA LYS A 463 12.82 18.78 -7.96
C LYS A 463 12.14 17.45 -8.28
N GLY A 464 11.21 17.50 -9.23
CA GLY A 464 10.61 16.32 -9.83
C GLY A 464 9.12 16.47 -10.06
N VAL A 465 8.59 15.65 -10.95
CA VAL A 465 7.15 15.54 -11.24
C VAL A 465 6.75 14.08 -11.25
N ILE A 466 5.55 13.76 -10.79
CA ILE A 466 4.97 12.41 -10.80
C ILE A 466 3.69 12.38 -11.64
N PHE A 467 3.58 11.37 -12.50
CA PHE A 467 2.45 11.17 -13.40
C PHE A 467 1.50 10.13 -12.80
N LEU A 468 0.29 10.57 -12.49
CA LEU A 468 -0.76 9.78 -11.86
C LEU A 468 -2.04 9.84 -12.70
N GLU A 469 -2.78 8.74 -12.74
CA GLU A 469 -4.16 8.66 -13.24
C GLU A 469 -5.00 8.12 -12.07
N ILE A 470 -6.07 8.83 -11.68
CA ILE A 470 -6.80 8.49 -10.45
C ILE A 470 -8.31 8.49 -10.73
N ASP A 471 -9.00 7.46 -10.24
CA ASP A 471 -10.44 7.27 -10.35
C ASP A 471 -11.07 7.12 -8.97
N VAL A 472 -11.99 8.00 -8.59
CA VAL A 472 -12.74 7.94 -7.33
C VAL A 472 -14.21 7.58 -7.60
N ILE A 473 -14.73 6.55 -6.94
CA ILE A 473 -16.15 6.15 -6.99
C ILE A 473 -16.67 6.13 -5.55
N PHE A 474 -17.66 6.97 -5.23
CA PHE A 474 -18.22 7.07 -3.89
C PHE A 474 -19.72 7.35 -3.91
N ASN A 475 -20.40 7.05 -2.82
CA ASN A 475 -21.80 7.40 -2.61
C ASN A 475 -21.89 8.74 -1.87
N ALA A 476 -22.41 9.78 -2.53
CA ALA A 476 -22.51 11.13 -1.97
C ALA A 476 -23.37 11.22 -0.69
N VAL A 477 -24.43 10.40 -0.56
CA VAL A 477 -25.29 10.39 0.63
C VAL A 477 -24.58 9.72 1.80
N LYS A 478 -23.89 8.59 1.58
CA LYS A 478 -23.04 7.95 2.60
C LYS A 478 -21.93 8.90 3.06
N ALA A 479 -21.27 9.56 2.12
CA ALA A 479 -20.23 10.54 2.40
C ALA A 479 -20.78 11.69 3.26
N GLY A 480 -21.94 12.24 2.91
CA GLY A 480 -22.62 13.28 3.67
C GLY A 480 -22.93 12.86 5.10
N LEU A 481 -23.49 11.67 5.31
CA LEU A 481 -23.74 11.14 6.65
C LEU A 481 -22.44 10.88 7.44
N ARG A 482 -21.38 10.43 6.77
CA ARG A 482 -20.05 10.22 7.38
C ARG A 482 -19.45 11.52 7.93
N THR A 483 -19.77 12.68 7.35
CA THR A 483 -19.27 14.00 7.81
C THR A 483 -19.66 14.39 9.23
N LEU A 484 -20.64 13.72 9.83
CA LEU A 484 -21.14 13.98 11.19
C LEU A 484 -20.53 13.02 12.24
N ILE A 485 -19.72 12.06 11.81
CA ILE A 485 -19.05 11.07 12.66
C ILE A 485 -17.59 11.52 12.83
N PRO A 486 -16.93 11.36 13.99
CA PRO A 486 -15.52 11.72 14.15
C PRO A 486 -14.61 11.13 13.07
N ILE A 487 -13.59 11.89 12.69
CA ILE A 487 -12.55 11.47 11.74
C ILE A 487 -11.67 10.38 12.36
N GLU A 488 -11.21 9.43 11.56
CA GLU A 488 -10.24 8.42 12.02
C GLU A 488 -8.87 9.09 12.27
N GLN A 489 -8.32 8.91 13.46
CA GLN A 489 -6.99 9.39 13.81
C GLN A 489 -5.92 8.62 13.02
N LYS A 490 -4.85 9.30 12.59
CA LYS A 490 -3.71 8.64 11.93
C LYS A 490 -2.86 7.98 13.01
N TYR A 491 -2.56 6.68 12.89
CA TYR A 491 -1.75 5.97 13.89
C TYR A 491 -0.27 6.36 13.86
N ILE A 492 0.17 7.01 12.77
CA ILE A 492 1.54 7.45 12.52
C ILE A 492 1.51 8.97 12.34
N GLU A 493 1.79 9.70 13.41
CA GLU A 493 1.99 11.15 13.40
C GLU A 493 3.46 11.45 13.76
N ASP A 494 4.11 12.34 12.99
CA ASP A 494 5.44 12.84 13.32
C ASP A 494 5.35 13.76 14.56
N GLU A 495 6.22 13.56 15.56
CA GLU A 495 6.20 14.37 16.79
C GLU A 495 6.30 15.89 16.48
N PRO A 496 5.41 16.73 17.06
CA PRO A 496 5.36 18.16 16.76
C PRO A 496 6.59 18.89 17.33
N ARG A 497 7.55 19.19 16.45
CA ARG A 497 8.75 19.95 16.81
C ARG A 497 8.42 21.43 17.06
N VAL A 498 8.83 21.95 18.22
CA VAL A 498 8.69 23.38 18.56
C VAL A 498 9.43 24.23 17.55
N SER A 499 8.69 25.08 16.85
CA SER A 499 9.21 25.99 15.83
C SER A 499 8.79 27.41 16.15
N LYS A 500 9.78 28.29 16.36
CA LYS A 500 9.55 29.72 16.67
C LYS A 500 8.76 30.42 15.56
N GLN A 501 8.94 29.97 14.32
CA GLN A 501 8.26 30.49 13.14
C GLN A 501 6.79 30.05 13.11
N LEU A 502 6.49 28.78 13.41
CA LEU A 502 5.10 28.30 13.51
C LEU A 502 4.34 28.98 14.65
N LEU A 503 4.96 29.14 15.83
CA LEU A 503 4.36 29.88 16.95
C LEU A 503 4.01 31.32 16.58
N LEU A 504 4.93 32.06 15.95
CA LEU A 504 4.69 33.44 15.51
C LEU A 504 3.62 33.50 14.41
N GLN A 505 3.61 32.55 13.47
CA GLN A 505 2.61 32.46 12.41
C GLN A 505 1.21 32.18 12.97
N ASN A 506 1.08 31.26 13.93
CA ASN A 506 -0.18 30.92 14.59
C ASN A 506 -0.70 32.08 15.44
N PHE A 507 0.17 32.76 16.20
CA PHE A 507 -0.19 33.99 16.91
C PHE A 507 -0.71 35.08 15.94
N ASN A 508 -0.07 35.27 14.78
CA ASN A 508 -0.52 36.23 13.77
C ASN A 508 -1.81 35.81 13.03
N ARG A 509 -2.16 34.51 13.00
CA ARG A 509 -3.47 34.02 12.53
C ARG A 509 -4.56 34.36 13.55
N VAL A 510 -4.38 33.96 14.82
CA VAL A 510 -5.32 34.28 15.91
C VAL A 510 -5.52 35.79 16.07
N ARG A 511 -4.43 36.58 16.05
CA ARG A 511 -4.50 38.05 16.15
C ARG A 511 -5.35 38.68 15.05
N ARG A 512 -5.32 38.16 13.81
CA ARG A 512 -6.17 38.67 12.72
C ARG A 512 -7.65 38.40 12.98
N CYS A 513 -8.00 37.21 13.47
CA CYS A 513 -9.37 36.87 13.87
C CYS A 513 -9.86 37.78 15.01
N ILE A 514 -9.05 37.96 16.06
CA ILE A 514 -9.39 38.82 17.21
C ILE A 514 -9.51 40.29 16.76
N LEU A 515 -8.60 40.80 15.91
CA LEU A 515 -8.67 42.17 15.42
C LEU A 515 -9.91 42.43 14.57
N PHE A 516 -10.36 41.45 13.77
CA PHE A 516 -11.64 41.54 13.06
C PHE A 516 -12.83 41.67 14.03
N LEU A 517 -12.86 40.85 15.09
CA LEU A 517 -13.90 40.93 16.12
C LEU A 517 -13.89 42.27 16.88
N ILE A 518 -12.71 42.78 17.23
CA ILE A 518 -12.56 44.10 17.86
C ILE A 518 -13.05 45.20 16.92
N ASN A 519 -12.65 45.18 15.64
CA ASN A 519 -13.08 46.17 14.66
C ASN A 519 -14.60 46.13 14.44
N ALA A 520 -15.22 44.94 14.42
CA ALA A 520 -16.67 44.78 14.35
C ALA A 520 -17.37 45.31 15.61
N GLY A 521 -16.83 45.02 16.80
CA GLY A 521 -17.30 45.56 18.07
C GLY A 521 -17.23 47.10 18.13
N CYS A 522 -16.10 47.68 17.72
CA CYS A 522 -15.92 49.13 17.61
C CYS A 522 -16.88 49.74 16.58
N TYR A 523 -17.16 49.06 15.45
CA TYR A 523 -18.14 49.52 14.46
C TYR A 523 -19.55 49.55 15.05
N ILE A 524 -19.98 48.49 15.74
CA ILE A 524 -21.26 48.43 16.46
C ILE A 524 -21.34 49.56 17.51
N ASN A 525 -20.28 49.73 18.32
CA ASN A 525 -20.22 50.80 19.32
C ASN A 525 -20.32 52.19 18.68
N SER A 526 -19.66 52.43 17.54
CA SER A 526 -19.75 53.70 16.82
C SER A 526 -21.17 54.02 16.29
N CYS A 527 -22.00 52.99 16.09
CA CYS A 527 -23.42 53.14 15.74
C CYS A 527 -24.30 53.42 16.97
N PHE A 528 -23.97 52.87 18.15
CA PHE A 528 -24.64 53.21 19.42
C PHE A 528 -24.24 54.59 19.95
N GLU A 529 -23.01 55.04 19.70
CA GLU A 529 -22.49 56.37 20.05
C GLU A 529 -22.76 57.44 18.97
N TRP A 530 -23.58 57.13 17.96
CA TRP A 530 -24.04 58.08 16.93
C TRP A 530 -22.94 58.84 16.16
N HIS A 531 -21.72 58.32 16.10
CA HIS A 531 -20.57 58.98 15.47
C HIS A 531 -20.79 59.31 13.98
N SER A 532 -21.65 58.54 13.31
CA SER A 532 -22.17 58.88 11.98
C SER A 532 -23.70 58.76 12.02
N PRO A 533 -24.45 59.87 11.92
CA PRO A 533 -25.91 59.83 12.08
C PRO A 533 -26.58 58.98 11.00
N GLN A 534 -26.10 59.03 9.75
CA GLN A 534 -26.65 58.22 8.66
C GLN A 534 -26.51 56.71 8.91
N ARG A 535 -25.33 56.26 9.37
CA ARG A 535 -25.09 54.83 9.68
C ARG A 535 -25.92 54.38 10.88
N SER A 536 -26.01 55.22 11.90
CA SER A 536 -26.70 54.93 13.16
C SER A 536 -28.20 54.88 12.98
N ILE A 537 -28.79 55.77 12.16
CA ILE A 537 -30.21 55.71 11.76
C ILE A 537 -30.49 54.43 10.98
N CYS A 538 -29.68 54.08 9.97
CA CYS A 538 -29.86 52.84 9.22
C CYS A 538 -29.74 51.59 10.11
N ALA A 539 -28.75 51.55 11.01
CA ALA A 539 -28.57 50.45 11.96
C ALA A 539 -29.74 50.34 12.96
N PHE A 540 -30.26 51.47 13.44
CA PHE A 540 -31.42 51.52 14.34
C PHE A 540 -32.72 51.08 13.66
N LEU A 541 -32.99 51.57 12.45
CA LEU A 541 -34.16 51.14 11.66
C LEU A 541 -34.10 49.64 11.32
N LEU A 542 -32.92 49.13 10.96
CA LEU A 542 -32.69 47.70 10.73
C LEU A 542 -32.90 46.90 12.02
N PHE A 543 -32.37 47.36 13.15
CA PHE A 543 -32.57 46.72 14.46
C PHE A 543 -34.06 46.64 14.84
N VAL A 544 -34.79 47.75 14.73
CA VAL A 544 -36.24 47.78 15.04
C VAL A 544 -37.01 46.83 14.12
N LEU A 545 -36.73 46.86 12.81
CA LEU A 545 -37.36 45.96 11.83
C LEU A 545 -37.06 44.49 12.13
N VAL A 546 -35.80 44.15 12.41
CA VAL A 546 -35.39 42.77 12.71
C VAL A 546 -36.04 42.30 14.01
N VAL A 547 -35.91 43.03 15.12
CA VAL A 547 -36.45 42.62 16.43
C VAL A 547 -37.98 42.49 16.40
N TRP A 548 -38.67 43.39 15.70
CA TRP A 548 -40.14 43.33 15.58
C TRP A 548 -40.64 42.10 14.82
N ASN A 549 -39.86 41.58 13.87
CA ASN A 549 -40.21 40.44 13.02
C ASN A 549 -39.38 39.18 13.34
N PHE A 550 -38.71 39.13 14.49
CA PHE A 550 -37.73 38.08 14.78
C PHE A 550 -38.40 36.78 15.23
N GLU A 551 -38.29 35.75 14.40
CA GLU A 551 -38.64 34.38 14.73
C GLU A 551 -37.42 33.46 14.68
N LEU A 552 -37.39 32.41 15.50
CA LEU A 552 -36.22 31.55 15.70
C LEU A 552 -35.71 30.87 14.42
N TYR A 553 -36.60 30.58 13.46
CA TYR A 553 -36.23 29.98 12.17
C TYR A 553 -35.41 30.95 11.28
N MET A 554 -35.43 32.25 11.59
CA MET A 554 -34.62 33.25 10.89
C MET A 554 -33.13 33.14 11.22
N ILE A 555 -32.73 32.47 12.31
CA ILE A 555 -31.31 32.33 12.66
C ILE A 555 -30.57 31.46 11.60
N PRO A 556 -31.00 30.22 11.27
CA PRO A 556 -30.38 29.47 10.17
C PRO A 556 -30.56 30.15 8.80
N LEU A 557 -31.70 30.84 8.59
CA LEU A 557 -31.97 31.58 7.34
C LEU A 557 -30.97 32.72 7.13
N ALA A 558 -30.63 33.48 8.18
CA ALA A 558 -29.64 34.55 8.12
C ALA A 558 -28.23 34.02 7.83
N LEU A 559 -27.89 32.80 8.28
CA LEU A 559 -26.64 32.13 7.95
C LEU A 559 -26.58 31.62 6.50
N LEU A 560 -27.72 31.39 5.84
CA LEU A 560 -27.76 31.07 4.40
C LEU A 560 -27.43 32.29 3.51
N LEU A 561 -27.72 33.51 3.96
CA LEU A 561 -27.45 34.74 3.19
C LEU A 561 -25.96 34.93 2.80
N PRO A 562 -24.96 34.85 3.71
CA PRO A 562 -23.56 34.95 3.33
C PRO A 562 -23.09 33.76 2.47
N LEU A 563 -23.62 32.55 2.67
CA LEU A 563 -23.33 31.40 1.80
C LEU A 563 -23.81 31.65 0.36
N ALA A 564 -25.04 32.13 0.19
CA ALA A 564 -25.61 32.47 -1.11
C ALA A 564 -24.92 33.68 -1.77
N TRP A 565 -24.59 34.71 -0.99
CA TRP A 565 -23.85 35.89 -1.48
C TRP A 565 -22.45 35.50 -1.99
N ASN A 566 -21.70 34.71 -1.22
CA ASN A 566 -20.39 34.23 -1.63
C ASN A 566 -20.46 33.26 -2.82
N TYR A 567 -21.51 32.44 -2.91
CA TYR A 567 -21.75 31.61 -4.10
C TYR A 567 -21.90 32.46 -5.36
N ILE A 568 -22.71 33.52 -5.30
CA ILE A 568 -22.90 34.46 -6.42
C ILE A 568 -21.59 35.18 -6.77
N LEU A 569 -20.81 35.58 -5.76
CA LEU A 569 -19.51 36.24 -5.97
C LEU A 569 -18.50 35.33 -6.68
N VAL A 570 -18.41 34.06 -6.25
CA VAL A 570 -17.56 33.03 -6.87
C VAL A 570 -18.04 32.70 -8.28
N ALA A 571 -19.35 32.51 -8.48
CA ALA A 571 -19.95 32.26 -9.79
C ALA A 571 -19.79 33.44 -10.76
N SER A 572 -19.72 34.67 -10.25
CA SER A 572 -19.44 35.88 -11.04
C SER A 572 -17.98 35.99 -11.52
N GLY A 573 -17.09 35.07 -11.15
CA GLY A 573 -15.68 35.08 -11.58
C GLY A 573 -14.84 36.24 -11.03
N LYS A 574 -15.39 37.06 -10.12
CA LYS A 574 -14.65 38.08 -9.38
C LYS A 574 -13.86 37.41 -8.27
N ASP A 575 -12.72 36.85 -8.67
CA ASP A 575 -11.75 36.18 -7.80
C ASP A 575 -11.25 37.17 -6.74
N THR A 576 -11.98 37.28 -5.63
CA THR A 576 -11.66 38.19 -4.51
C THR A 576 -10.61 37.52 -3.62
N ARG A 577 -9.58 36.97 -4.25
CA ARG A 577 -8.33 36.60 -3.60
C ARG A 577 -7.60 37.89 -3.31
N GLN A 578 -7.88 38.46 -2.14
CA GLN A 578 -6.99 39.43 -1.55
C GLN A 578 -5.64 38.75 -1.34
N ASP A 579 -4.69 39.04 -2.23
CA ASP A 579 -3.30 38.67 -2.04
C ASP A 579 -2.87 39.20 -0.69
N VAL A 580 -2.55 38.27 0.22
CA VAL A 580 -2.11 38.60 1.57
C VAL A 580 -0.71 39.17 1.45
N VAL A 581 -0.63 40.49 1.29
CA VAL A 581 0.62 41.24 1.43
C VAL A 581 1.16 40.96 2.83
N SER A 582 2.32 40.31 2.89
CA SER A 582 3.05 40.12 4.14
C SER A 582 3.53 41.47 4.66
N ASP A 583 2.82 42.02 5.66
CA ASP A 583 3.30 43.19 6.39
C ASP A 583 4.65 42.89 7.09
N PRO A 584 5.59 43.85 7.14
CA PRO A 584 6.90 43.61 7.73
C PRO A 584 6.85 43.31 9.23
N GLU A 585 7.75 42.42 9.64
CA GLU A 585 7.91 41.96 11.02
C GLU A 585 8.00 43.12 12.04
N ARG A 586 7.19 43.06 13.11
CA ARG A 586 7.54 43.72 14.39
C ARG A 586 8.00 42.68 15.39
N LYS A 587 9.32 42.53 15.50
CA LYS A 587 10.00 41.72 16.52
C LYS A 587 9.84 42.37 17.90
N GLY A 588 9.23 41.63 18.83
CA GLY A 588 9.08 42.02 20.23
C GLY A 588 8.43 40.90 21.05
N PHE A 589 8.80 40.82 22.34
CA PHE A 589 8.23 39.95 23.39
C PHE A 589 8.57 38.44 23.42
N ILE A 590 8.90 37.74 22.32
CA ILE A 590 9.17 36.26 22.36
C ILE A 590 10.63 35.90 22.78
N ASN A 591 11.36 36.83 23.41
CA ASN A 591 12.75 36.59 23.86
C ASN A 591 12.87 36.24 25.36
N LYS A 592 11.76 36.05 26.09
CA LYS A 592 11.76 35.83 27.55
C LYS A 592 11.09 34.54 28.06
N LEU A 593 10.71 33.61 27.18
CA LEU A 593 10.10 32.32 27.56
C LEU A 593 10.99 31.14 27.14
N TYR A 594 12.06 30.91 27.91
CA TYR A 594 12.84 29.67 27.89
C TYR A 594 12.99 29.14 29.32
N ALA A 595 11.98 28.39 29.74
CA ALA A 595 12.00 27.55 30.94
C ALA A 595 10.96 26.40 30.88
N ILE A 596 10.00 26.44 29.94
CA ILE A 596 8.86 25.50 29.92
C ILE A 596 8.51 25.14 28.46
N GLN A 597 9.23 24.16 27.91
CA GLN A 597 9.04 23.70 26.52
C GLN A 597 7.62 23.16 26.29
N ASP A 598 7.09 22.41 27.26
CA ASP A 598 5.78 21.75 27.15
C ASP A 598 4.61 22.74 27.19
N VAL A 599 4.73 23.82 27.96
CA VAL A 599 3.75 24.93 27.94
C VAL A 599 3.82 25.69 26.63
N CYS A 600 5.00 25.87 26.03
CA CYS A 600 5.12 26.44 24.69
C CYS A 600 4.47 25.56 23.61
N ILE A 601 4.59 24.22 23.70
CA ILE A 601 3.89 23.26 22.82
C ILE A 601 2.38 23.36 23.02
N SER A 602 1.91 23.30 24.27
CA SER A 602 0.48 23.39 24.60
C SER A 602 -0.16 24.69 24.11
N VAL A 603 0.51 25.83 24.31
CA VAL A 603 0.07 27.13 23.78
C VAL A 603 0.15 27.19 22.25
N GLN A 604 1.16 26.59 21.62
CA GLN A 604 1.26 26.51 20.16
C GLN A 604 0.07 25.74 19.57
N ASN A 605 -0.28 24.61 20.16
CA ASN A 605 -1.39 23.75 19.72
C ASN A 605 -2.74 24.43 19.96
N ALA A 606 -2.98 24.99 21.14
CA ALA A 606 -4.22 25.71 21.44
C ALA A 606 -4.44 26.94 20.53
N LEU A 607 -3.37 27.69 20.21
CA LEU A 607 -3.45 28.78 19.23
C LEU A 607 -3.72 28.27 17.81
N ASP A 608 -3.19 27.11 17.43
CA ASP A 608 -3.44 26.50 16.13
C ASP A 608 -4.87 25.96 15.99
N GLU A 609 -5.41 25.33 17.05
CA GLU A 609 -6.81 24.90 17.11
C GLU A 609 -7.76 26.09 16.94
N VAL A 610 -7.56 27.17 17.69
CA VAL A 610 -8.41 28.37 17.60
C VAL A 610 -8.29 29.06 16.22
N ALA A 611 -7.06 29.17 15.68
CA ALA A 611 -6.84 29.73 14.34
C ALA A 611 -7.48 28.87 13.25
N SER A 612 -7.22 27.56 13.26
CA SER A 612 -7.73 26.63 12.26
C SER A 612 -9.25 26.51 12.33
N TYR A 613 -9.87 26.57 13.52
CA TYR A 613 -11.32 26.58 13.67
C TYR A 613 -11.97 27.81 13.01
N GLY A 614 -11.42 29.02 13.26
CA GLY A 614 -11.88 30.25 12.61
C GLY A 614 -11.72 30.23 11.09
N GLU A 615 -10.59 29.72 10.60
CA GLU A 615 -10.31 29.53 9.17
C GLU A 615 -11.26 28.50 8.54
N ARG A 616 -11.56 27.39 9.21
CA ARG A 616 -12.49 26.35 8.75
C ARG A 616 -13.92 26.87 8.60
N ILE A 617 -14.39 27.67 9.54
CA ILE A 617 -15.69 28.37 9.42
C ILE A 617 -15.65 29.28 8.18
N LYS A 618 -14.68 30.19 8.09
CA LYS A 618 -14.47 31.10 6.95
C LYS A 618 -14.45 30.35 5.61
N ASN A 619 -13.74 29.23 5.53
CA ASN A 619 -13.57 28.44 4.30
C ASN A 619 -14.85 27.65 3.92
N THR A 620 -15.72 27.35 4.88
CA THR A 620 -17.09 26.85 4.62
C THR A 620 -17.94 27.92 3.93
N PHE A 621 -17.92 29.14 4.45
CA PHE A 621 -18.64 30.29 3.86
C PHE A 621 -18.07 30.74 2.52
N ASN A 622 -16.77 30.55 2.29
CA ASN A 622 -16.06 30.93 1.06
C ASN A 622 -16.04 29.83 -0.02
N TRP A 623 -16.82 28.76 0.13
CA TRP A 623 -16.93 27.67 -0.87
C TRP A 623 -15.60 26.97 -1.20
N THR A 624 -14.65 26.93 -0.26
CA THR A 624 -13.35 26.27 -0.45
C THR A 624 -13.48 24.77 -0.72
N VAL A 625 -14.51 24.12 -0.15
CA VAL A 625 -14.93 22.75 -0.49
C VAL A 625 -16.43 22.76 -0.81
N PRO A 626 -16.81 22.79 -2.11
CA PRO A 626 -18.23 22.94 -2.50
C PRO A 626 -19.17 21.87 -1.91
N PHE A 627 -18.70 20.62 -1.76
CA PHE A 627 -19.47 19.53 -1.17
C PHE A 627 -19.91 19.85 0.28
N LEU A 628 -18.98 20.33 1.12
CA LEU A 628 -19.28 20.68 2.52
C LEU A 628 -20.15 21.93 2.60
N SER A 629 -19.89 22.94 1.77
CA SER A 629 -20.73 24.16 1.70
C SER A 629 -22.17 23.83 1.30
N TRP A 630 -22.38 22.90 0.36
CA TRP A 630 -23.72 22.44 -0.03
C TRP A 630 -24.40 21.62 1.07
N LEU A 631 -23.66 20.76 1.77
CA LEU A 631 -24.17 20.02 2.93
C LEU A 631 -24.60 20.98 4.05
N ALA A 632 -23.81 22.01 4.34
CA ALA A 632 -24.17 23.06 5.29
C ALA A 632 -25.46 23.80 4.88
N ILE A 633 -25.65 24.10 3.59
CA ILE A 633 -26.90 24.69 3.08
C ILE A 633 -28.08 23.75 3.31
N VAL A 634 -27.98 22.47 2.98
CA VAL A 634 -29.06 21.49 3.22
C VAL A 634 -29.37 21.38 4.72
N ALA A 635 -28.35 21.30 5.58
CA ALA A 635 -28.52 21.25 7.02
C ALA A 635 -29.22 22.50 7.57
N LEU A 636 -28.81 23.70 7.13
CA LEU A 636 -29.44 24.97 7.52
C LEU A 636 -30.89 25.07 7.00
N CYS A 637 -31.18 24.66 5.76
CA CYS A 637 -32.53 24.62 5.21
C CYS A 637 -33.45 23.66 6.00
N VAL A 638 -32.96 22.46 6.32
CA VAL A 638 -33.68 21.50 7.16
C VAL A 638 -33.90 22.06 8.56
N ALA A 639 -32.91 22.74 9.15
CA ALA A 639 -33.04 23.40 10.44
C ALA A 639 -34.08 24.54 10.41
N THR A 640 -34.12 25.37 9.36
CA THR A 640 -35.18 26.39 9.17
C THR A 640 -36.56 25.74 9.13
N VAL A 641 -36.75 24.68 8.33
CA VAL A 641 -38.04 23.97 8.23
C VAL A 641 -38.45 23.35 9.57
N LEU A 642 -37.52 22.70 10.28
CA LEU A 642 -37.79 22.09 11.58
C LEU A 642 -38.16 23.13 12.64
N ILE A 643 -37.43 24.25 12.73
CA ILE A 643 -37.70 25.30 13.72
C ILE A 643 -38.99 26.08 13.39
N TYR A 644 -39.37 26.16 12.10
CA TYR A 644 -40.64 26.76 11.68
C TYR A 644 -41.85 25.91 12.08
N TYR A 645 -41.82 24.60 11.83
CA TYR A 645 -42.97 23.72 12.12
C TYR A 645 -42.99 23.15 13.55
N ILE A 646 -41.84 23.04 14.23
CA ILE A 646 -41.73 22.40 15.55
C ILE A 646 -41.40 23.45 16.63
N PRO A 647 -42.31 23.72 17.57
CA PRO A 647 -42.03 24.62 18.70
C PRO A 647 -40.79 24.18 19.50
N LEU A 648 -39.92 25.14 19.81
CA LEU A 648 -38.61 24.92 20.46
C LEU A 648 -38.66 24.01 21.69
N ARG A 649 -39.75 24.05 22.48
CA ARG A 649 -39.96 23.17 23.64
C ARG A 649 -39.83 21.67 23.30
N TYR A 650 -40.31 21.24 22.14
CA TYR A 650 -40.22 19.83 21.72
C TYR A 650 -38.81 19.47 21.23
N ILE A 651 -38.13 20.40 20.56
CA ILE A 651 -36.73 20.23 20.14
C ILE A 651 -35.83 20.08 21.37
N VAL A 652 -35.97 20.96 22.37
CA VAL A 652 -35.21 20.90 23.63
C VAL A 652 -35.53 19.63 24.42
N LEU A 653 -36.81 19.20 24.47
CA LEU A 653 -37.19 17.97 25.16
C LEU A 653 -36.62 16.72 24.45
N ALA A 654 -36.69 16.65 23.12
CA ALA A 654 -36.11 15.55 22.36
C ALA A 654 -34.57 15.50 22.49
N TRP A 655 -33.91 16.66 22.43
CA TRP A 655 -32.47 16.79 22.67
C TRP A 655 -32.08 16.34 24.08
N GLY A 656 -32.82 16.78 25.10
CA GLY A 656 -32.60 16.39 26.50
C GLY A 656 -32.77 14.88 26.69
N VAL A 657 -33.88 14.30 26.23
CA VAL A 657 -34.11 12.84 26.27
C VAL A 657 -32.99 12.09 25.57
N ASN A 658 -32.53 12.55 24.39
CA ASN A 658 -31.41 11.92 23.70
C ASN A 658 -30.11 12.02 24.51
N LYS A 659 -29.74 13.20 25.03
CA LYS A 659 -28.48 13.40 25.78
C LYS A 659 -28.45 12.60 27.09
N PHE A 660 -29.57 12.50 27.82
CA PHE A 660 -29.67 11.67 29.02
C PHE A 660 -29.74 10.17 28.74
N THR A 661 -30.27 9.74 27.58
CA THR A 661 -30.36 8.31 27.24
C THR A 661 -29.20 7.77 26.39
N LYS A 662 -28.36 8.62 25.76
CA LYS A 662 -27.24 8.20 24.89
C LYS A 662 -26.32 7.20 25.58
N LYS A 663 -25.84 7.51 26.79
CA LYS A 663 -24.95 6.63 27.58
C LYS A 663 -25.62 5.40 28.21
N LEU A 664 -26.95 5.38 28.28
CA LEU A 664 -27.72 4.20 28.72
C LEU A 664 -27.97 3.22 27.57
N ARG A 665 -27.95 3.69 26.32
CA ARG A 665 -28.16 2.87 25.12
C ARG A 665 -26.86 2.31 24.54
N ASP A 666 -25.76 3.03 24.69
CA ASP A 666 -24.44 2.64 24.21
C ASP A 666 -23.36 3.10 25.22
N PRO A 667 -22.84 2.18 26.06
CA PRO A 667 -21.82 2.50 27.07
C PRO A 667 -20.47 2.95 26.50
N TYR A 668 -20.17 2.60 25.25
CA TYR A 668 -18.87 2.83 24.61
C TYR A 668 -18.89 4.00 23.62
N ASN A 669 -19.99 4.74 23.55
CA ASN A 669 -20.15 5.88 22.65
C ASN A 669 -19.24 7.05 23.07
N ILE A 670 -18.28 7.39 22.21
CA ILE A 670 -17.40 8.55 22.40
C ILE A 670 -18.26 9.83 22.32
N ASP A 671 -18.18 10.71 23.32
CA ASP A 671 -18.86 12.01 23.29
C ASP A 671 -18.24 12.89 22.18
N ASN A 672 -18.91 12.92 21.03
CA ASN A 672 -18.53 13.71 19.86
C ASN A 672 -19.38 14.98 19.72
N ASN A 673 -18.89 15.95 18.93
CA ASN A 673 -19.62 17.17 18.59
C ASN A 673 -19.71 17.29 17.07
N GLU A 674 -20.89 16.99 16.53
CA GLU A 674 -21.17 16.90 15.10
C GLU A 674 -20.74 18.16 14.31
N LEU A 675 -20.79 19.35 14.91
CA LEU A 675 -20.35 20.60 14.29
C LEU A 675 -18.82 20.72 14.24
N LEU A 676 -18.11 20.21 15.25
CA LEU A 676 -16.64 20.12 15.20
C LEU A 676 -16.20 19.01 14.25
N ASP A 677 -16.92 17.88 14.23
CA ASP A 677 -16.67 16.76 13.30
C ASP A 677 -16.88 17.21 11.83
N PHE A 678 -17.90 18.01 11.55
CA PHE A 678 -18.09 18.65 10.24
C PHE A 678 -16.97 19.65 9.91
N LEU A 679 -16.66 20.58 10.82
CA LEU A 679 -15.66 21.62 10.56
C LEU A 679 -14.23 21.07 10.46
N SER A 680 -13.90 19.97 11.15
CA SER A 680 -12.59 19.31 11.07
C SER A 680 -12.25 18.80 9.66
N ARG A 681 -13.26 18.53 8.83
CA ARG A 681 -13.14 18.10 7.42
C ARG A 681 -12.94 19.25 6.45
N VAL A 682 -13.20 20.48 6.88
CA VAL A 682 -12.87 21.68 6.11
C VAL A 682 -11.36 21.93 6.25
N PRO A 683 -10.63 22.25 5.17
CA PRO A 683 -9.21 22.57 5.27
C PRO A 683 -8.99 23.96 5.89
N SER A 684 -8.01 24.07 6.78
CA SER A 684 -7.48 25.36 7.27
C SER A 684 -6.73 26.11 6.15
N ASP A 685 -6.43 27.40 6.32
CA ASP A 685 -5.73 28.17 5.28
C ASP A 685 -4.33 27.58 4.98
N ILE A 686 -3.69 26.95 5.97
CA ILE A 686 -2.42 26.22 5.80
C ILE A 686 -2.63 24.96 4.93
N GLN A 687 -3.64 24.14 5.25
CA GLN A 687 -3.95 22.93 4.49
C GLN A 687 -4.34 23.25 3.04
N VAL A 688 -5.08 24.33 2.80
CA VAL A 688 -5.38 24.82 1.44
C VAL A 688 -4.10 25.10 0.65
N VAL A 689 -3.05 25.66 1.26
CA VAL A 689 -1.76 25.88 0.60
C VAL A 689 -1.01 24.55 0.35
N GLN A 690 -1.04 23.63 1.31
CA GLN A 690 -0.42 22.30 1.17
C GLN A 690 -1.07 21.47 0.04
N TYR A 691 -2.39 21.58 -0.15
CA TYR A 691 -3.13 20.92 -1.23
C TYR A 691 -3.15 21.70 -2.54
N ARG A 692 -2.70 22.96 -2.56
CA ARG A 692 -2.67 23.79 -3.77
C ARG A 692 -1.69 23.20 -4.79
N GLU A 693 -2.18 22.90 -5.98
CA GLU A 693 -1.34 22.48 -7.10
C GLU A 693 -0.36 23.57 -7.50
N LEU A 694 0.90 23.20 -7.70
CA LEU A 694 1.93 24.09 -8.24
C LEU A 694 1.88 24.00 -9.77
N LYS A 695 1.88 25.16 -10.44
CA LYS A 695 1.94 25.20 -11.90
C LYS A 695 3.30 24.67 -12.37
N LEU A 696 3.28 23.81 -13.38
CA LEU A 696 4.49 23.34 -14.06
C LEU A 696 5.00 24.44 -15.00
N ASP A 697 6.12 25.05 -14.66
CA ASP A 697 6.82 25.98 -15.55
C ASP A 697 7.37 25.23 -16.76
N LEU A 698 6.61 25.26 -17.86
CA LEU A 698 7.01 24.79 -19.19
C LEU A 698 8.08 25.68 -19.86
N SER A 699 8.54 26.73 -19.17
CA SER A 699 9.41 27.80 -19.68
C SER A 699 10.92 27.47 -19.62
N HIS A 700 11.32 26.24 -19.96
CA HIS A 700 12.71 25.92 -20.30
C HIS A 700 12.84 25.17 -21.64
N SER A 701 12.27 25.77 -22.68
CA SER A 701 12.68 25.47 -24.06
C SER A 701 14.17 25.82 -24.24
N PRO A 702 15.04 24.87 -24.66
CA PRO A 702 16.49 25.08 -24.73
C PRO A 702 16.92 25.81 -26.01
N ASN A 703 16.23 26.91 -26.37
CA ASN A 703 16.45 27.57 -27.66
C ASN A 703 16.26 29.11 -27.63
N LYS A 704 16.79 29.78 -26.61
CA LYS A 704 16.96 31.27 -26.59
C LYS A 704 18.00 31.79 -25.57
N ARG A 705 19.26 31.36 -25.69
CA ARG A 705 20.42 32.07 -25.11
C ARG A 705 21.57 32.18 -26.11
N LYS A 706 21.41 33.09 -27.07
CA LYS A 706 22.49 33.70 -27.88
C LYS A 706 22.01 35.08 -28.35
N LYS A 707 22.92 36.08 -28.32
CA LYS A 707 22.69 37.52 -28.56
C LYS A 707 21.89 38.24 -27.45
N ASN A 708 22.29 39.41 -26.94
CA ASN A 708 23.47 40.26 -27.19
C ASN A 708 23.93 40.94 -25.89
N ASN A 709 25.24 41.15 -25.72
CA ASN A 709 25.76 42.33 -25.02
C ASN A 709 25.91 43.47 -26.04
N PRO A 710 25.48 44.69 -25.68
CA PRO A 710 26.21 45.88 -26.09
C PRO A 710 26.35 46.89 -24.93
N GLY A 711 27.51 47.54 -24.84
CA GLY A 711 27.80 48.59 -23.84
C GLY A 711 28.53 48.05 -22.62
#